data_AF-A0A924TXX0-F1
#
_entry.id   AF-A0A924TXX0-F1
#
_cell.length_a   1.000
_cell.length_b   1.000
_cell.length_c   1.000
_cell.angle_alpha   90.00
_cell.angle_beta   90.00
_cell.angle_gamma   90.00
#
_symmetry.space_group_name_H-M   'P 1'
#
loop_
_entity.id
_entity.type
_entity.pdbx_description
1 polymer ?
#
loop_
_entity_poly.entity_id
_entity_poly.type
_entity_poly.pdbx_seq_one_letter_code
_entity_poly.pdbx_strand_id
1 'polypeptide(L)'
;MLLPDVRVGDTLHLQYSIEGANPIFGNRYANVLPWEQAAPVQVRRITLSHPESRLLRWRWMGGVTPSPAGLETPVESRTADGMRRLRFEQRDVAAIEIEPMLPRGFAPVHWLQFSEFQDWADVSRWADALFAADTPLPEEMTPVMQRLMRLPSRAEQASAALQWVQSEIRYYSVSLGESSHRPHAPAEVLRNRYGDCKDKSFLLMRMLQSLGMQARPVLASLSAPQRPGRMLPSPLAFDHAVVQLRLDGRDYYLDPTRLGQRSPLDRIGQGLEEASVLVVDGREVEALSIVRSPNRRELFGSELTEKFRVTNVNEDAELETTQHWHGLEAELLRLTVARFDAPRLQRAAITGIDRRYPGITLVGMPEVSDAVDQNRITVRSRYKIPKLVSEQNGNWVMRFVPANLQGALAVPPSPSRTQPLALPSFPRRIAYSAEVQWPDSVSGVNDPFTQRIANPQFTAEVTRSFRGSVSRTALQFEALVPEVPAKDVPKLLEDVQQLNRIVIGAMGVAKTQIKDGGFLGLGKKTLQDTLRARALSVVERSGKAIADSALAGDDLAEALCSRAEALSELGRIPEGVLDAQAAVKAAPVLARAWQCRGNLDWANSDFAQATADFSKALTLGQNPYDAYLRRGQARFYEGRLEQAAEDFAKAIADRDQPGDKPYAMLWQALALQRLQRPLPVDLTARAAKDASGSWPLPALAMFSGQASPEQVLQTLEAREGDDRELALAEAWFYIGQYHLKRNETAKAREAFEKARAKGIAIYIEHVAAGFELQRLAGRP
;
A
#
# COMPACT_ATOMS: atom_id res chain seq x y z
N MET A 1 35.02 -3.60 33.86
CA MET A 1 36.27 -4.29 34.22
C MET A 1 37.23 -4.11 33.07
N LEU A 2 38.44 -3.60 33.31
CA LEU A 2 39.51 -3.50 32.32
C LEU A 2 40.58 -4.52 32.71
N LEU A 3 40.92 -5.43 31.80
CA LEU A 3 41.93 -6.46 32.02
C LEU A 3 43.15 -6.17 31.15
N PRO A 4 44.32 -5.90 31.72
CA PRO A 4 45.55 -5.67 30.96
C PRO A 4 46.14 -6.99 30.43
N ASP A 5 46.94 -6.91 29.35
CA ASP A 5 47.75 -8.01 28.76
C ASP A 5 46.96 -9.27 28.34
N VAL A 6 45.72 -9.12 27.86
CA VAL A 6 44.95 -10.24 27.29
C VAL A 6 45.51 -10.62 25.90
N ARG A 7 45.86 -11.88 25.70
CA ARG A 7 46.44 -12.44 24.47
C ARG A 7 45.57 -13.54 23.86
N VAL A 8 45.82 -13.84 22.58
CA VAL A 8 45.16 -14.95 21.87
C VAL A 8 45.53 -16.27 22.56
N GLY A 9 44.53 -17.04 22.97
CA GLY A 9 44.68 -18.31 23.67
C GLY A 9 44.46 -18.23 25.18
N ASP A 10 44.38 -17.04 25.77
CA ASP A 10 44.10 -16.87 27.18
C ASP A 10 42.67 -17.30 27.54
N THR A 11 42.51 -17.86 28.74
CA THR A 11 41.19 -18.15 29.33
C THR A 11 40.83 -17.11 30.37
N LEU A 12 39.70 -16.43 30.19
CA LEU A 12 39.18 -15.50 31.17
C LEU A 12 38.39 -16.25 32.26
N HIS A 13 38.83 -16.14 33.52
CA HIS A 13 38.04 -16.58 34.67
C HIS A 13 37.49 -15.35 35.41
N LEU A 14 36.16 -15.24 35.47
CA LEU A 14 35.46 -14.19 36.20
C LEU A 14 34.44 -14.81 37.16
N GLN A 15 34.55 -14.43 38.44
CA GLN A 15 33.56 -14.75 39.47
C GLN A 15 33.23 -13.48 40.25
N TYR A 16 31.95 -13.23 40.45
CA TYR A 16 31.47 -12.12 41.26
C TYR A 16 30.10 -12.44 41.85
N SER A 17 29.73 -11.70 42.90
CA SER A 17 28.41 -11.73 43.52
C SER A 17 27.83 -10.32 43.53
N ILE A 18 26.52 -10.21 43.34
CA ILE A 18 25.77 -8.98 43.56
C ILE A 18 24.78 -9.27 44.70
N GLU A 19 24.90 -8.52 45.78
CA GLU A 19 24.02 -8.63 46.94
C GLU A 19 23.05 -7.44 46.98
N GLY A 20 21.76 -7.75 47.12
CA GLY A 20 20.71 -6.74 47.19
C GLY A 20 19.43 -7.17 46.47
N ALA A 21 18.44 -6.29 46.49
CA ALA A 21 17.19 -6.44 45.75
C ALA A 21 16.84 -5.11 45.06
N ASN A 22 16.09 -5.18 43.97
CA ASN A 22 15.55 -3.98 43.36
C ASN A 22 14.32 -3.50 44.17
N PRO A 23 14.41 -2.38 44.90
CA PRO A 23 13.32 -1.94 45.78
C PRO A 23 12.03 -1.65 45.01
N ILE A 24 12.13 -1.32 43.72
CA ILE A 24 10.99 -0.95 42.89
C ILE A 24 9.95 -2.06 42.75
N PHE A 25 10.33 -3.34 42.90
CA PHE A 25 9.42 -4.48 42.74
C PHE A 25 8.63 -4.85 44.01
N GLY A 26 8.82 -4.12 45.12
CA GLY A 26 8.04 -4.30 46.34
C GLY A 26 8.15 -5.72 46.91
N ASN A 27 9.36 -6.09 47.33
CA ASN A 27 9.76 -7.43 47.82
C ASN A 27 9.60 -8.60 46.84
N ARG A 28 9.04 -8.41 45.63
CA ARG A 28 8.90 -9.47 44.62
C ARG A 28 10.15 -9.63 43.76
N TYR A 29 10.31 -10.83 43.19
CA TYR A 29 11.36 -11.20 42.26
C TYR A 29 10.80 -11.39 40.84
N ALA A 30 11.50 -10.83 39.87
CA ALA A 30 11.33 -11.14 38.46
C ALA A 30 12.69 -11.07 37.77
N ASN A 31 12.92 -11.96 36.82
CA ASN A 31 14.16 -11.98 36.04
C ASN A 31 13.96 -12.68 34.69
N VAL A 32 14.79 -12.33 33.72
CA VAL A 32 14.83 -12.99 32.41
C VAL A 32 16.28 -13.19 32.01
N LEU A 33 16.68 -14.44 31.74
CA LEU A 33 18.06 -14.81 31.46
C LEU A 33 18.15 -15.46 30.08
N PRO A 34 18.94 -14.95 29.12
CA PRO A 34 19.15 -15.63 27.85
C PRO A 34 19.87 -16.97 28.09
N TRP A 35 19.64 -17.94 27.22
CA TRP A 35 20.25 -19.27 27.32
C TRP A 35 21.40 -19.45 26.31
N GLU A 36 21.10 -19.52 25.02
CA GLU A 36 22.12 -19.61 23.97
C GLU A 36 22.93 -18.32 23.84
N GLN A 37 24.17 -18.46 23.35
CA GLN A 37 25.10 -17.37 23.08
C GLN A 37 25.67 -17.48 21.66
N ALA A 38 26.27 -16.40 21.19
CA ALA A 38 26.93 -16.37 19.89
C ALA A 38 28.18 -17.28 19.82
N ALA A 39 28.76 -17.61 20.98
CA ALA A 39 29.83 -18.58 21.11
C ALA A 39 29.28 -19.90 21.70
N PRO A 40 29.83 -21.06 21.32
CA PRO A 40 29.44 -22.33 21.90
C PRO A 40 29.79 -22.37 23.38
N VAL A 41 28.92 -22.96 24.20
CA VAL A 41 29.10 -23.03 25.66
C VAL A 41 29.20 -24.50 26.08
N GLN A 42 30.36 -24.88 26.62
CA GLN A 42 30.59 -26.26 27.04
C GLN A 42 29.66 -26.69 28.18
N VAL A 43 29.41 -25.82 29.16
CA VAL A 43 28.46 -26.06 30.24
C VAL A 43 27.77 -24.75 30.58
N ARG A 44 26.43 -24.74 30.51
CA ARG A 44 25.61 -23.65 31.04
C ARG A 44 24.77 -24.15 32.20
N ARG A 45 24.84 -23.47 33.34
CA ARG A 45 24.05 -23.78 34.54
C ARG A 45 23.42 -22.53 35.12
N ILE A 46 22.12 -22.57 35.33
CA ILE A 46 21.38 -21.56 36.12
C ILE A 46 20.72 -22.29 37.28
N THR A 47 20.97 -21.82 38.49
CA THR A 47 20.32 -22.33 39.71
C THR A 47 19.61 -21.19 40.40
N LEU A 48 18.30 -21.34 40.61
CA LEU A 48 17.50 -20.41 41.37
C LEU A 48 17.06 -21.06 42.69
N SER A 49 17.43 -20.42 43.81
CA SER A 49 17.04 -20.83 45.15
C SER A 49 16.04 -19.82 45.71
N HIS A 50 14.85 -20.27 46.12
CA HIS A 50 13.84 -19.39 46.73
C HIS A 50 13.13 -20.07 47.91
N PRO A 51 12.62 -19.30 48.90
CA PRO A 51 11.81 -19.86 49.99
C PRO A 51 10.55 -20.56 49.46
N GLU A 52 10.19 -21.70 50.05
CA GLU A 52 8.98 -22.45 49.63
C GLU A 52 7.68 -21.66 49.83
N SER A 53 7.67 -20.71 50.78
CA SER A 53 6.52 -19.84 51.05
C SER A 53 6.24 -18.83 49.93
N ARG A 54 7.17 -18.64 48.99
CA ARG A 54 7.04 -17.68 47.90
C ARG A 54 6.63 -18.37 46.60
N LEU A 55 5.54 -17.90 46.01
CA LEU A 55 5.00 -18.46 44.77
C LEU A 55 5.73 -17.89 43.55
N LEU A 56 6.73 -18.64 43.10
CA LEU A 56 7.52 -18.31 41.92
C LEU A 56 7.08 -19.15 40.71
N ARG A 57 6.82 -18.48 39.58
CA ARG A 57 6.60 -19.12 38.29
C ARG A 57 7.82 -18.96 37.40
N TRP A 58 8.03 -19.94 36.52
CA TRP A 58 9.10 -19.90 35.53
C TRP A 58 8.60 -20.44 34.19
N ARG A 59 9.24 -20.03 33.09
CA ARG A 59 9.01 -20.59 31.76
C ARG A 59 10.19 -20.36 30.82
N TRP A 60 10.26 -21.16 29.78
CA TRP A 60 11.03 -20.85 28.58
C TRP A 60 10.26 -19.92 27.64
N MET A 61 10.99 -19.08 26.92
CA MET A 61 10.47 -18.18 25.88
C MET A 61 11.50 -17.98 24.78
N GLY A 62 11.06 -17.49 23.62
CA GLY A 62 11.95 -17.31 22.47
C GLY A 62 12.39 -18.64 21.89
N GLY A 63 13.45 -18.60 21.07
CA GLY A 63 13.89 -19.74 20.29
C GLY A 63 12.93 -20.10 19.16
N VAL A 64 13.36 -21.04 18.32
CA VAL A 64 12.51 -21.67 17.29
C VAL A 64 11.71 -22.86 17.86
N THR A 65 12.14 -23.38 19.00
CA THR A 65 11.48 -24.45 19.77
C THR A 65 10.91 -23.90 21.09
N PRO A 66 9.99 -24.62 21.76
CA PRO A 66 9.44 -24.15 23.04
C PRO A 66 10.45 -24.10 24.21
N SER A 67 11.46 -24.96 24.19
CA SER A 67 12.54 -25.03 25.18
C SER A 67 13.83 -25.59 24.54
N PRO A 68 15.00 -25.40 25.18
CA PRO A 68 16.19 -26.16 24.83
C PRO A 68 15.96 -27.66 25.04
N ALA A 69 16.58 -28.48 24.20
CA ALA A 69 16.42 -29.94 24.25
C ALA A 69 16.89 -30.53 25.59
N GLY A 70 16.06 -31.36 26.22
CA GLY A 70 16.36 -31.99 27.50
C GLY A 70 16.27 -31.05 28.71
N LEU A 71 15.74 -29.85 28.52
CA LEU A 71 15.49 -28.85 29.56
C LEU A 71 14.01 -28.47 29.68
N GLU A 72 13.11 -29.34 29.27
CA GLU A 72 11.66 -29.16 29.39
C GLU A 72 11.25 -28.94 30.85
N THR A 73 11.96 -29.57 31.79
CA THR A 73 11.79 -29.40 33.25
C THR A 73 13.14 -29.22 33.96
N PRO A 74 13.20 -28.42 35.04
CA PRO A 74 14.40 -28.30 35.87
C PRO A 74 14.59 -29.53 36.75
N VAL A 75 15.82 -29.73 37.18
CA VAL A 75 16.11 -30.58 38.33
C VAL A 75 15.71 -29.82 39.59
N GLU A 76 14.72 -30.32 40.31
CA GLU A 76 14.25 -29.72 41.55
C GLU A 76 14.86 -30.39 42.77
N SER A 77 15.19 -29.60 43.79
CA SER A 77 15.60 -30.10 45.11
C SER A 77 15.12 -29.17 46.22
N ARG A 78 15.07 -29.70 47.44
CA ARG A 78 14.71 -28.96 48.65
C ARG A 78 15.86 -29.01 49.62
N THR A 79 16.03 -27.93 50.38
CA THR A 79 17.07 -27.80 51.38
C THR A 79 16.49 -27.88 52.78
N ALA A 80 17.31 -28.27 53.76
CA ALA A 80 16.86 -28.42 55.15
C ALA A 80 16.36 -27.10 55.77
N ASP A 81 16.83 -25.96 55.26
CA ASP A 81 16.43 -24.60 55.62
C ASP A 81 15.16 -24.10 54.89
N GLY A 82 14.41 -24.97 54.20
CA GLY A 82 13.12 -24.62 53.60
C GLY A 82 13.20 -23.86 52.28
N MET A 83 14.31 -23.98 51.55
CA MET A 83 14.47 -23.41 50.21
C MET A 83 14.19 -24.45 49.13
N ARG A 84 13.46 -24.04 48.09
CA ARG A 84 13.32 -24.79 46.83
C ARG A 84 14.40 -24.33 45.85
N ARG A 85 15.09 -25.29 45.23
CA ARG A 85 16.11 -25.06 44.19
C ARG A 85 15.65 -25.61 42.86
N LEU A 86 15.67 -24.76 41.84
CA LEU A 86 15.47 -25.12 40.44
C LEU A 86 16.80 -25.03 39.71
N ARG A 87 17.29 -26.15 39.17
CA ARG A 87 18.53 -26.20 38.40
C ARG A 87 18.25 -26.55 36.94
N PHE A 88 18.73 -25.68 36.06
CA PHE A 88 18.76 -25.87 34.62
C PHE A 88 20.21 -26.04 34.21
N GLU A 89 20.54 -27.13 33.53
CA GLU A 89 21.91 -27.41 33.09
C GLU A 89 21.94 -28.14 31.76
N GLN A 90 22.75 -27.61 30.84
CA GLN A 90 23.02 -28.24 29.56
C GLN A 90 24.52 -28.26 29.32
N ARG A 91 24.99 -29.35 28.70
CA ARG A 91 26.34 -29.48 28.17
C ARG A 91 26.31 -29.28 26.66
N ASP A 92 27.43 -28.82 26.13
CA ASP A 92 27.65 -28.68 24.69
C ASP A 92 26.54 -27.84 24.01
N VAL A 93 26.22 -26.69 24.61
CA VAL A 93 25.25 -25.74 24.06
C VAL A 93 25.83 -25.16 22.78
N ALA A 94 25.19 -25.48 21.65
CA ALA A 94 25.60 -24.99 20.35
C ALA A 94 25.53 -23.45 20.30
N ALA A 95 26.45 -22.86 19.53
CA ALA A 95 26.33 -21.45 19.16
C ALA A 95 25.08 -21.27 18.29
N ILE A 96 24.41 -20.13 18.46
CA ILE A 96 23.28 -19.76 17.62
C ILE A 96 23.67 -18.63 16.68
N GLU A 97 23.40 -18.82 15.39
CA GLU A 97 23.51 -17.78 14.39
C GLU A 97 22.23 -16.93 14.41
N ILE A 98 22.38 -15.62 14.63
CA ILE A 98 21.27 -14.68 14.55
C ILE A 98 21.19 -14.21 13.10
N GLU A 99 20.16 -14.68 12.40
CA GLU A 99 19.94 -14.29 11.02
C GLU A 99 19.51 -12.81 10.93
N PRO A 100 19.83 -12.07 9.87
CA PRO A 100 19.44 -10.67 9.74
C PRO A 100 17.92 -10.52 9.48
N MET A 101 17.43 -9.29 9.64
CA MET A 101 16.05 -8.89 9.33
C MET A 101 14.99 -9.67 10.13
N LEU A 102 15.22 -9.92 11.42
CA LEU A 102 14.25 -10.58 12.30
C LEU A 102 13.09 -9.64 12.68
N PRO A 103 11.87 -10.17 12.85
CA PRO A 103 10.77 -9.40 13.41
C PRO A 103 11.11 -8.89 14.81
N ARG A 104 10.72 -7.65 15.13
CA ARG A 104 11.01 -7.03 16.43
C ARG A 104 10.48 -7.86 17.61
N GLY A 105 9.34 -8.52 17.43
CA GLY A 105 8.73 -9.40 18.43
C GLY A 105 9.41 -10.76 18.60
N PHE A 106 10.26 -11.18 17.64
CA PHE A 106 10.92 -12.49 17.68
C PHE A 106 12.16 -12.46 18.57
N ALA A 107 12.33 -13.49 19.39
CA ALA A 107 13.51 -13.69 20.24
C ALA A 107 14.27 -14.91 19.68
N PRO A 108 15.43 -14.73 19.04
CA PRO A 108 16.11 -15.83 18.34
C PRO A 108 16.69 -16.88 19.28
N VAL A 109 17.03 -16.49 20.50
CA VAL A 109 17.53 -17.38 21.56
C VAL A 109 16.42 -17.70 22.54
N HIS A 110 16.56 -18.80 23.28
CA HIS A 110 15.71 -19.08 24.42
C HIS A 110 16.07 -18.17 25.59
N TRP A 111 15.05 -17.81 26.36
CA TRP A 111 15.14 -17.02 27.58
C TRP A 111 14.42 -17.78 28.68
N LEU A 112 15.08 -17.94 29.81
CA LEU A 112 14.51 -18.47 31.02
C LEU A 112 13.94 -17.32 31.85
N GLN A 113 12.63 -17.29 31.98
CA GLN A 113 11.92 -16.25 32.72
C GLN A 113 11.52 -16.76 34.10
N PHE A 114 11.62 -15.88 35.10
CA PHE A 114 11.12 -16.07 36.46
C PHE A 114 10.25 -14.88 36.86
N SER A 115 9.11 -15.12 37.51
CA SER A 115 8.26 -14.05 38.04
C SER A 115 7.41 -14.50 39.22
N GLU A 116 7.33 -13.66 40.24
CA GLU A 116 6.40 -13.77 41.36
C GLU A 116 5.14 -12.91 41.21
N PHE A 117 5.03 -12.13 40.13
CA PHE A 117 3.78 -11.46 39.79
C PHE A 117 2.79 -12.50 39.27
N GLN A 118 1.59 -12.56 39.84
CA GLN A 118 0.63 -13.67 39.64
C GLN A 118 -0.26 -13.51 38.40
N ASP A 119 -0.52 -12.28 37.98
CA ASP A 119 -1.33 -11.97 36.81
C ASP A 119 -1.00 -10.54 36.34
N TRP A 120 -1.56 -10.14 35.20
CA TRP A 120 -1.38 -8.78 34.69
C TRP A 120 -2.07 -7.73 35.56
N ALA A 121 -3.10 -8.08 36.34
CA ALA A 121 -3.70 -7.22 37.35
C ALA A 121 -2.71 -6.88 38.48
N ASP A 122 -1.85 -7.82 38.87
CA ASP A 122 -0.81 -7.62 39.87
C ASP A 122 0.30 -6.69 39.38
N VAL A 123 0.68 -6.82 38.11
CA VAL A 123 1.57 -5.86 37.44
C VAL A 123 0.89 -4.50 37.32
N SER A 124 -0.41 -4.45 37.01
CA SER A 124 -1.17 -3.20 36.93
C SER A 124 -1.25 -2.49 38.29
N ARG A 125 -1.54 -3.21 39.38
CA ARG A 125 -1.54 -2.65 40.75
C ARG A 125 -0.18 -2.10 41.14
N TRP A 126 0.87 -2.84 40.81
CA TRP A 126 2.24 -2.39 41.00
C TRP A 126 2.53 -1.09 40.23
N ALA A 127 2.19 -1.05 38.94
CA ALA A 127 2.41 0.11 38.10
C ALA A 127 1.59 1.31 38.58
N ASP A 128 0.32 1.12 38.91
CA ASP A 128 -0.58 2.15 39.43
C ASP A 128 0.00 2.82 40.70
N ALA A 129 0.57 2.03 41.61
CA ALA A 129 1.26 2.56 42.80
C ALA A 129 2.54 3.38 42.49
N LEU A 130 3.09 3.28 41.27
CA LEU A 130 4.19 4.14 40.82
C LEU A 130 3.69 5.49 40.32
N PHE A 131 2.54 5.51 39.64
CA PHE A 131 1.89 6.73 39.15
C PHE A 131 0.95 7.27 40.24
N ALA A 132 1.48 8.08 41.17
CA ALA A 132 0.70 8.63 42.28
C ALA A 132 -0.52 9.44 41.80
N ALA A 133 -1.69 8.79 41.72
CA ALA A 133 -2.88 9.25 41.00
C ALA A 133 -3.45 10.59 41.49
N ASP A 134 -3.16 10.98 42.73
CA ASP A 134 -3.64 12.22 43.34
C ASP A 134 -2.68 13.40 43.18
N THR A 135 -1.54 13.22 42.51
CA THR A 135 -0.53 14.29 42.35
C THR A 135 -1.12 15.44 41.52
N PRO A 136 -1.27 16.66 42.06
CA PRO A 136 -1.80 17.79 41.29
C PRO A 136 -0.80 18.28 40.24
N LEU A 137 -1.31 18.99 39.22
CA LEU A 137 -0.44 19.79 38.36
C LEU A 137 0.10 20.99 39.14
N PRO A 138 1.35 21.41 38.92
CA PRO A 138 1.91 22.61 39.53
C PRO A 138 1.14 23.87 39.09
N GLU A 139 1.02 24.87 39.97
CA GLU A 139 0.26 26.11 39.71
C GLU A 139 0.77 26.87 38.48
N GLU A 140 2.07 26.75 38.19
CA GLU A 140 2.73 27.34 37.03
C GLU A 140 2.16 26.85 35.68
N MET A 141 1.45 25.71 35.67
CA MET A 141 0.76 25.22 34.47
C MET A 141 -0.61 25.85 34.24
N THR A 142 -1.15 26.62 35.18
CA THR A 142 -2.47 27.26 35.07
C THR A 142 -2.67 28.03 33.75
N PRO A 143 -1.72 28.86 33.28
CA PRO A 143 -1.89 29.58 32.01
C PRO A 143 -1.98 28.64 30.80
N VAL A 144 -1.23 27.53 30.82
CA VAL A 144 -1.25 26.51 29.77
C VAL A 144 -2.60 25.80 29.78
N MET A 145 -3.07 25.37 30.95
CA MET A 145 -4.35 24.68 31.10
C MET A 145 -5.53 25.57 30.69
N GLN A 146 -5.51 26.86 31.04
CA GLN A 146 -6.52 27.84 30.59
C GLN A 146 -6.52 28.03 29.08
N ARG A 147 -5.35 28.03 28.43
CA ARG A 147 -5.25 28.08 26.97
C ARG A 147 -5.86 26.83 26.33
N LEU A 148 -5.53 25.64 26.87
CA LEU A 148 -6.08 24.38 26.38
C LEU A 148 -7.60 24.36 26.52
N MET A 149 -8.16 24.72 27.67
CA MET A 149 -9.61 24.75 27.91
C MET A 149 -10.41 25.64 26.95
N ARG A 150 -9.79 26.63 26.32
CA ARG A 150 -10.43 27.51 25.32
C ARG A 150 -10.52 26.90 23.92
N LEU A 151 -9.86 25.77 23.67
CA LEU A 151 -9.94 25.07 22.39
C LEU A 151 -11.35 24.45 22.22
N PRO A 152 -11.92 24.51 21.00
CA PRO A 152 -13.33 24.24 20.74
C PRO A 152 -13.75 22.78 20.94
N SER A 153 -12.81 21.81 20.90
CA SER A 153 -13.13 20.39 21.05
C SER A 153 -12.18 19.65 21.98
N ARG A 154 -12.66 18.57 22.60
CA ARG A 154 -11.83 17.66 23.42
C ARG A 154 -10.67 17.05 22.63
N ALA A 155 -10.88 16.76 21.35
CA ALA A 155 -9.85 16.23 20.46
C ALA A 155 -8.71 17.26 20.23
N GLU A 156 -9.06 18.53 20.02
CA GLU A 156 -8.07 19.61 19.88
C GLU A 156 -7.33 19.88 21.19
N GLN A 157 -8.06 19.86 22.32
CA GLN A 157 -7.47 19.96 23.66
C GLN A 157 -6.42 18.87 23.89
N ALA A 158 -6.75 17.62 23.57
CA ALA A 158 -5.83 16.49 23.73
C ALA A 158 -4.62 16.57 22.81
N SER A 159 -4.81 16.90 21.52
CA SER A 159 -3.71 17.06 20.56
C SER A 159 -2.78 18.21 20.98
N ALA A 160 -3.33 19.35 21.42
CA ALA A 160 -2.54 20.48 21.89
C ALA A 160 -1.79 20.17 23.21
N ALA A 161 -2.39 19.43 24.13
CA ALA A 161 -1.71 18.97 25.35
C ALA A 161 -0.53 18.05 25.03
N LEU A 162 -0.73 17.08 24.12
CA LEU A 162 0.33 16.20 23.63
C LEU A 162 1.48 17.02 23.03
N GLN A 163 1.16 17.92 22.09
CA GLN A 163 2.14 18.77 21.42
C GLN A 163 2.93 19.64 22.41
N TRP A 164 2.25 20.20 23.41
CA TRP A 164 2.91 21.00 24.45
C TRP A 164 3.92 20.17 25.24
N VAL A 165 3.56 18.96 25.70
CA VAL A 165 4.51 18.09 26.42
C VAL A 165 5.67 17.67 25.52
N GLN A 166 5.42 17.43 24.23
CA GLN A 166 6.45 17.09 23.25
C GLN A 166 7.44 18.23 23.01
N SER A 167 6.98 19.48 22.92
CA SER A 167 7.83 20.63 22.62
C SER A 167 8.52 21.23 23.85
N GLU A 168 7.86 21.23 25.00
CA GLU A 168 8.33 21.95 26.19
C GLU A 168 9.18 21.11 27.14
N ILE A 169 9.14 19.78 27.02
CA ILE A 169 9.88 18.85 27.88
C ILE A 169 10.83 18.00 27.04
N ARG A 170 12.14 18.19 27.21
CA ARG A 170 13.15 17.45 26.46
C ARG A 170 13.22 15.99 26.93
N TYR A 171 13.31 15.04 26.00
CA TYR A 171 13.53 13.64 26.37
C TYR A 171 14.95 13.44 26.94
N TYR A 172 15.04 12.93 28.17
CA TYR A 172 16.29 12.58 28.82
C TYR A 172 16.04 11.50 29.89
N SER A 173 16.67 10.33 29.76
CA SER A 173 16.45 9.21 30.69
C SER A 173 17.54 9.13 31.76
N VAL A 174 17.08 9.06 33.01
CA VAL A 174 17.87 8.79 34.20
C VAL A 174 17.26 7.57 34.90
N SER A 175 17.77 6.38 34.57
CA SER A 175 17.22 5.10 35.00
C SER A 175 18.03 4.46 36.14
N LEU A 176 18.31 5.22 37.21
CA LEU A 176 19.03 4.74 38.38
C LEU A 176 18.08 4.49 39.55
N GLY A 177 18.24 3.34 40.22
CA GLY A 177 17.41 2.98 41.38
C GLY A 177 15.92 2.93 41.06
N GLU A 178 15.10 3.56 41.89
CA GLU A 178 13.63 3.61 41.70
C GLU A 178 13.22 4.35 40.42
N SER A 179 14.01 5.33 39.97
CA SER A 179 13.78 6.07 38.71
C SER A 179 13.89 5.18 37.48
N SER A 180 14.24 3.90 37.61
CA SER A 180 14.09 2.91 36.55
C SER A 180 12.62 2.73 36.11
N HIS A 181 11.65 2.83 37.04
CA HIS A 181 10.22 2.65 36.71
C HIS A 181 9.30 3.71 37.33
N ARG A 182 9.66 4.30 38.48
CA ARG A 182 8.85 5.36 39.11
C ARG A 182 9.03 6.69 38.35
N PRO A 183 7.95 7.34 37.88
CA PRO A 183 8.06 8.67 37.27
C PRO A 183 8.36 9.75 38.33
N HIS A 184 9.07 10.79 37.92
CA HIS A 184 9.17 12.02 38.69
C HIS A 184 7.83 12.77 38.68
N ALA A 185 7.58 13.56 39.74
CA ALA A 185 6.35 14.33 39.85
C ALA A 185 6.26 15.42 38.76
N PRO A 186 5.04 15.79 38.27
CA PRO A 186 4.84 16.84 37.27
C PRO A 186 5.56 18.17 37.58
N ALA A 187 5.59 18.58 38.85
CA ALA A 187 6.28 19.79 39.29
C ALA A 187 7.81 19.71 39.07
N GLU A 188 8.41 18.54 39.29
CA GLU A 188 9.83 18.32 39.05
C GLU A 188 10.15 18.28 37.56
N VAL A 189 9.35 17.57 36.76
CA VAL A 189 9.49 17.51 35.30
C VAL A 189 9.40 18.92 34.69
N LEU A 190 8.44 19.73 35.17
CA LEU A 190 8.28 21.11 34.71
C LEU A 190 9.48 21.99 35.08
N ARG A 191 9.95 21.90 36.33
CA ARG A 191 11.11 22.66 36.81
C ARG A 191 12.38 22.30 36.02
N ASN A 192 12.58 21.02 35.76
CA ASN A 192 13.78 20.51 35.10
C ASN A 192 13.74 20.70 33.57
N ARG A 193 12.54 20.81 32.98
CA ARG A 193 12.31 20.88 31.52
C ARG A 193 12.84 19.68 30.75
N TYR A 194 12.98 18.55 31.43
CA TYR A 194 13.30 17.25 30.82
C TYR A 194 12.66 16.10 31.61
N GLY A 195 12.54 14.95 30.96
CA GLY A 195 12.09 13.69 31.55
C GLY A 195 12.09 12.57 30.51
N ASP A 196 11.97 11.33 30.92
CA ASP A 196 11.83 10.19 30.00
C ASP A 196 10.37 9.78 29.75
N CYS A 197 10.15 8.57 29.23
CA CYS A 197 8.85 8.12 28.74
C CYS A 197 7.79 8.11 29.83
N LYS A 198 8.12 7.65 31.04
CA LYS A 198 7.20 7.63 32.19
C LYS A 198 6.94 9.03 32.74
N ASP A 199 7.96 9.89 32.81
CA ASP A 199 7.84 11.27 33.30
C ASP A 199 6.90 12.09 32.41
N LYS A 200 7.16 12.05 31.10
CA LYS A 200 6.37 12.78 30.09
C LYS A 200 4.95 12.22 29.98
N SER A 201 4.79 10.90 30.08
CA SER A 201 3.46 10.27 30.11
C SER A 201 2.69 10.63 31.36
N PHE A 202 3.33 10.68 32.52
CA PHE A 202 2.68 11.09 33.75
C PHE A 202 2.20 12.53 33.69
N LEU A 203 3.05 13.46 33.21
CA LEU A 203 2.67 14.86 33.00
C LEU A 203 1.48 15.00 32.03
N LEU A 204 1.55 14.37 30.85
CA LEU A 204 0.48 14.40 29.86
C LEU A 204 -0.83 13.84 30.42
N MET A 205 -0.75 12.68 31.09
CA MET A 205 -1.90 12.05 31.71
C MET A 205 -2.60 13.01 32.70
N ARG A 206 -1.84 13.69 33.56
CA ARG A 206 -2.39 14.67 34.51
C ARG A 206 -3.01 15.87 33.82
N MET A 207 -2.39 16.39 32.75
CA MET A 207 -2.99 17.45 31.92
C MET A 207 -4.35 17.04 31.35
N LEU A 208 -4.44 15.84 30.77
CA LEU A 208 -5.69 15.33 30.18
C LEU A 208 -6.76 15.07 31.25
N GLN A 209 -6.38 14.51 32.39
CA GLN A 209 -7.29 14.30 33.52
C GLN A 209 -7.81 15.62 34.10
N SER A 210 -6.97 16.65 34.23
CA SER A 210 -7.41 18.00 34.65
C SER A 210 -8.35 18.69 33.65
N LEU A 211 -8.32 18.28 32.38
CA LEU A 211 -9.31 18.70 31.39
C LEU A 211 -10.62 17.90 31.52
N GLY A 212 -10.68 16.87 32.37
CA GLY A 212 -11.85 16.01 32.57
C GLY A 212 -11.94 14.87 31.56
N MET A 213 -10.80 14.41 31.02
CA MET A 213 -10.75 13.28 30.08
C MET A 213 -10.28 12.00 30.77
N GLN A 214 -10.76 10.85 30.30
CA GLN A 214 -10.30 9.54 30.78
C GLN A 214 -8.95 9.21 30.15
N ALA A 215 -7.87 9.49 30.89
CA ALA A 215 -6.51 9.18 30.50
C ALA A 215 -5.84 8.24 31.51
N ARG A 216 -5.13 7.22 31.02
CA ARG A 216 -4.47 6.19 31.83
C ARG A 216 -3.03 5.95 31.35
N PRO A 217 -2.09 5.58 32.24
CA PRO A 217 -0.77 5.16 31.82
C PRO A 217 -0.86 3.82 31.07
N VAL A 218 0.00 3.65 30.09
CA VAL A 218 0.14 2.40 29.33
C VAL A 218 1.59 1.99 29.32
N LEU A 219 1.87 0.75 29.72
CA LEU A 219 3.18 0.15 29.59
C LEU A 219 3.25 -0.65 28.28
N ALA A 220 4.32 -0.44 27.52
CA ALA A 220 4.53 -1.04 26.21
C ALA A 220 5.98 -1.50 26.05
N SER A 221 6.24 -2.31 25.01
CA SER A 221 7.60 -2.58 24.54
C SER A 221 7.78 -2.03 23.13
N LEU A 222 8.67 -1.06 22.96
CA LEU A 222 9.08 -0.57 21.64
C LEU A 222 10.08 -1.51 20.98
N SER A 223 10.92 -2.17 21.77
CA SER A 223 11.91 -3.12 21.25
C SER A 223 11.26 -4.41 20.73
N ALA A 224 10.14 -4.84 21.34
CA ALA A 224 9.43 -6.06 20.97
C ALA A 224 7.91 -5.96 21.24
N PRO A 225 7.15 -5.25 20.38
CA PRO A 225 5.76 -4.85 20.64
C PRO A 225 4.80 -5.99 21.00
N GLN A 226 4.96 -7.18 20.42
CA GLN A 226 4.09 -8.33 20.67
C GLN A 226 4.59 -9.25 21.79
N ARG A 227 5.82 -9.06 22.27
CA ARG A 227 6.46 -9.97 23.24
C ARG A 227 5.71 -10.03 24.58
N PRO A 228 5.18 -8.92 25.15
CA PRO A 228 4.46 -8.98 26.42
C PRO A 228 3.34 -10.04 26.46
N GLY A 229 2.58 -10.20 25.37
CA GLY A 229 1.53 -11.22 25.24
C GLY A 229 2.03 -12.68 25.33
N ARG A 230 3.34 -12.90 25.25
CA ARG A 230 3.99 -14.21 25.34
C ARG A 230 4.80 -14.39 26.63
N MET A 231 4.86 -13.37 27.49
CA MET A 231 5.62 -13.39 28.75
C MET A 231 4.77 -13.81 29.95
N LEU A 232 5.40 -14.35 31.00
CA LEU A 232 4.80 -14.33 32.33
C LEU A 232 4.55 -12.87 32.73
N PRO A 233 3.46 -12.59 33.47
CA PRO A 233 3.23 -11.28 34.07
C PRO A 233 4.48 -10.81 34.80
N SER A 234 5.02 -9.68 34.40
CA SER A 234 6.22 -9.08 34.99
C SER A 234 6.37 -7.63 34.50
N PRO A 235 6.88 -6.73 35.36
CA PRO A 235 7.35 -5.40 34.93
C PRO A 235 8.38 -5.44 33.80
N LEU A 236 9.20 -6.49 33.75
CA LEU A 236 10.28 -6.64 32.77
C LEU A 236 9.79 -6.85 31.33
N ALA A 237 8.48 -6.98 31.11
CA ALA A 237 7.90 -7.08 29.79
C ALA A 237 7.89 -5.73 29.04
N PHE A 238 8.07 -4.61 29.74
CA PHE A 238 7.88 -3.27 29.18
C PHE A 238 9.17 -2.46 29.23
N ASP A 239 9.42 -1.68 28.18
CA ASP A 239 10.58 -0.79 28.05
C ASP A 239 10.16 0.67 27.74
N HIS A 240 8.85 0.93 27.66
CA HIS A 240 8.29 2.23 27.30
C HIS A 240 6.96 2.50 28.00
N ALA A 241 6.64 3.78 28.18
CA ALA A 241 5.38 4.24 28.74
C ALA A 241 4.75 5.32 27.85
N VAL A 242 3.43 5.20 27.64
CA VAL A 242 2.59 6.16 26.88
C VAL A 242 1.27 6.40 27.62
N VAL A 243 0.36 7.18 27.03
CA VAL A 243 -0.96 7.46 27.61
C VAL A 243 -2.07 6.91 26.72
N GLN A 244 -2.98 6.12 27.29
CA GLN A 244 -4.26 5.85 26.65
C GLN A 244 -5.20 7.01 26.95
N LEU A 245 -5.85 7.55 25.91
CA LEU A 245 -6.96 8.48 26.01
C LEU A 245 -8.20 7.81 25.43
N ARG A 246 -9.28 7.74 26.21
CA ARG A 246 -10.59 7.30 25.70
C ARG A 246 -11.47 8.52 25.41
N LEU A 247 -11.86 8.68 24.15
CA LEU A 247 -12.69 9.81 23.69
C LEU A 247 -13.69 9.31 22.64
N ASP A 248 -14.97 9.66 22.81
CA ASP A 248 -16.07 9.27 21.91
C ASP A 248 -16.14 7.76 21.61
N GLY A 249 -15.89 6.94 22.64
CA GLY A 249 -15.89 5.48 22.54
C GLY A 249 -14.68 4.88 21.80
N ARG A 250 -13.67 5.69 21.45
CA ARG A 250 -12.43 5.26 20.80
C ARG A 250 -11.24 5.42 21.73
N ASP A 251 -10.30 4.49 21.63
CA ASP A 251 -9.04 4.55 22.36
C ASP A 251 -7.93 5.10 21.46
N TYR A 252 -7.17 6.06 21.99
CA TYR A 252 -6.00 6.67 21.36
C TYR A 252 -4.78 6.41 22.25
N TYR A 253 -3.64 6.05 21.64
CA TYR A 253 -2.38 5.82 22.34
C TYR A 253 -1.40 6.96 22.03
N LEU A 254 -1.31 7.91 22.95
CA LEU A 254 -0.55 9.15 22.80
C LEU A 254 0.85 8.98 23.36
N ASP A 255 1.86 9.12 22.50
CA ASP A 255 3.26 9.00 22.88
C ASP A 255 3.90 10.39 23.00
N PRO A 256 4.08 10.93 24.24
CA PRO A 256 4.65 12.25 24.43
C PRO A 256 6.16 12.31 24.16
N THR A 257 6.81 11.20 23.86
CA THR A 257 8.25 11.13 23.55
C THR A 257 8.55 11.32 22.07
N ARG A 258 7.52 11.21 21.23
CA ARG A 258 7.61 11.50 19.79
C ARG A 258 7.63 13.01 19.57
N LEU A 259 8.06 13.41 18.37
CA LEU A 259 8.00 14.79 17.90
C LEU A 259 7.25 14.82 16.57
N GLY A 260 6.70 15.98 16.20
CA GLY A 260 6.13 16.21 14.87
C GLY A 260 4.65 15.83 14.69
N GLN A 261 4.01 15.31 15.74
CA GLN A 261 2.57 15.02 15.79
C GLN A 261 1.75 16.30 15.94
N ARG A 262 1.56 17.03 14.84
CA ARG A 262 0.80 18.29 14.81
C ARG A 262 -0.65 18.14 14.33
N SER A 263 -1.00 16.97 13.82
CA SER A 263 -2.28 16.71 13.18
C SER A 263 -3.44 16.60 14.17
N PRO A 264 -4.70 16.69 13.70
CA PRO A 264 -5.86 16.34 14.49
C PRO A 264 -5.77 14.92 15.08
N LEU A 265 -6.40 14.70 16.23
CA LEU A 265 -6.27 13.47 17.03
C LEU A 265 -6.66 12.19 16.25
N ASP A 266 -7.60 12.27 15.33
CA ASP A 266 -8.02 11.16 14.47
C ASP A 266 -7.05 10.88 13.30
N ARG A 267 -6.07 11.77 13.08
CA ARG A 267 -5.09 11.71 12.00
C ARG A 267 -3.63 11.57 12.46
N ILE A 268 -3.33 11.81 13.73
CA ILE A 268 -1.96 11.62 14.26
C ILE A 268 -1.50 10.17 14.04
N GLY A 269 -0.22 9.99 13.73
CA GLY A 269 0.38 8.66 13.63
C GLY A 269 0.46 8.00 15.01
N GLN A 270 -0.04 6.77 15.14
CA GLN A 270 0.09 5.98 16.37
C GLN A 270 1.15 4.88 16.18
N GLY A 271 2.23 4.95 16.97
CA GLY A 271 3.43 4.13 16.77
C GLY A 271 3.40 2.73 17.40
N LEU A 272 2.28 2.31 17.98
CA LEU A 272 2.14 1.06 18.72
C LEU A 272 1.20 0.05 18.05
N GLU A 273 0.90 0.19 16.76
CA GLU A 273 -0.04 -0.69 16.06
C GLU A 273 0.32 -2.19 16.23
N GLU A 274 -0.68 -3.01 16.59
CA GLU A 274 -0.57 -4.44 16.94
C GLU A 274 0.34 -4.75 18.16
N ALA A 275 0.76 -3.76 18.95
CA ALA A 275 1.49 -4.00 20.19
C ALA A 275 0.58 -4.61 21.27
N SER A 276 1.13 -5.54 22.07
CA SER A 276 0.55 -6.02 23.31
C SER A 276 0.95 -5.09 24.45
N VAL A 277 -0.01 -4.36 25.01
CA VAL A 277 0.24 -3.32 26.01
C VAL A 277 -0.56 -3.55 27.28
N LEU A 278 -0.04 -3.05 28.41
CA LEU A 278 -0.75 -3.03 29.68
C LEU A 278 -1.35 -1.64 29.89
N VAL A 279 -2.68 -1.52 29.80
CA VAL A 279 -3.39 -0.32 30.26
C VAL A 279 -3.50 -0.42 31.78
N VAL A 280 -2.90 0.55 32.49
CA VAL A 280 -2.86 0.55 33.95
C VAL A 280 -4.18 1.08 34.51
N ASP A 281 -4.90 0.24 35.26
CA ASP A 281 -6.20 0.57 35.86
C ASP A 281 -6.33 0.18 37.35
N GLY A 282 -5.22 -0.25 37.97
CA GLY A 282 -5.14 -0.56 39.41
C GLY A 282 -6.05 -1.66 39.98
N ARG A 283 -7.11 -2.12 39.30
CA ARG A 283 -8.11 -3.05 39.87
C ARG A 283 -8.62 -4.12 38.90
N GLU A 284 -8.83 -3.78 37.63
CA GLU A 284 -9.46 -4.67 36.64
C GLU A 284 -8.59 -4.83 35.39
N VAL A 285 -7.68 -5.81 35.40
CA VAL A 285 -6.93 -6.21 34.20
C VAL A 285 -6.95 -7.73 34.06
N GLU A 286 -7.83 -8.22 33.18
CA GLU A 286 -7.90 -9.65 32.86
C GLU A 286 -6.80 -10.06 31.87
N ALA A 287 -6.47 -9.19 30.91
CA ALA A 287 -5.49 -9.46 29.86
C ALA A 287 -4.82 -8.18 29.33
N LEU A 288 -3.71 -8.36 28.60
CA LEU A 288 -3.08 -7.28 27.85
C LEU A 288 -3.96 -6.86 26.66
N SER A 289 -3.96 -5.57 26.35
CA SER A 289 -4.68 -5.01 25.20
C SER A 289 -3.82 -5.08 23.94
N ILE A 290 -4.44 -5.40 22.80
CA ILE A 290 -3.81 -5.23 21.49
C ILE A 290 -4.17 -3.86 20.94
N VAL A 291 -3.17 -3.04 20.69
CA VAL A 291 -3.36 -1.70 20.14
C VAL A 291 -3.86 -1.80 18.70
N ARG A 292 -5.01 -1.18 18.42
CA ARG A 292 -5.54 -0.98 17.08
C ARG A 292 -5.96 0.48 16.93
N SER A 293 -5.15 1.25 16.22
CA SER A 293 -5.43 2.67 15.99
C SER A 293 -6.60 2.86 15.01
N PRO A 294 -7.46 3.89 15.20
CA PRO A 294 -8.56 4.18 14.28
C PRO A 294 -8.11 4.45 12.84
N ASN A 295 -6.92 5.03 12.66
CA ASN A 295 -6.34 5.39 11.37
C ASN A 295 -5.26 4.41 10.87
N ARG A 296 -5.25 3.16 11.35
CA ARG A 296 -4.23 2.14 11.01
C ARG A 296 -3.90 2.02 9.52
N ARG A 297 -4.88 2.21 8.63
CA ARG A 297 -4.69 2.10 7.16
C ARG A 297 -3.88 3.23 6.54
N GLU A 298 -3.75 4.35 7.24
CA GLU A 298 -3.08 5.57 6.77
C GLU A 298 -1.74 5.81 7.48
N LEU A 299 -1.31 4.90 8.37
CA LEU A 299 -0.09 5.09 9.18
C LEU A 299 1.19 5.10 8.37
N PHE A 300 1.29 4.24 7.34
CA PHE A 300 2.43 4.16 6.43
C PHE A 300 1.94 4.10 4.98
N GLY A 301 1.67 5.28 4.43
CA GLY A 301 1.22 5.47 3.06
C GLY A 301 2.20 6.33 2.28
N SER A 302 2.51 5.93 1.05
CA SER A 302 3.23 6.80 0.11
C SER A 302 2.60 6.76 -1.28
N GLU A 303 2.54 7.91 -1.93
CA GLU A 303 2.07 8.05 -3.30
C GLU A 303 3.14 8.77 -4.12
N LEU A 304 3.52 8.24 -5.27
CA LEU A 304 4.48 8.88 -6.17
C LEU A 304 3.89 8.96 -7.57
N THR A 305 3.76 10.18 -8.09
CA THR A 305 3.40 10.45 -9.48
C THR A 305 4.60 11.00 -10.22
N GLU A 306 4.92 10.42 -11.38
CA GLU A 306 5.97 10.86 -12.28
C GLU A 306 5.39 11.17 -13.66
N LYS A 307 5.62 12.37 -14.16
CA LYS A 307 5.21 12.80 -15.50
C LYS A 307 6.43 13.11 -16.32
N PHE A 308 6.65 12.31 -17.36
CA PHE A 308 7.75 12.47 -18.30
C PHE A 308 7.25 13.14 -19.56
N ARG A 309 8.04 14.06 -20.10
CA ARG A 309 7.81 14.66 -21.43
C ARG A 309 9.04 14.45 -22.29
N VAL A 310 8.84 13.72 -23.39
CA VAL A 310 9.85 13.42 -24.40
C VAL A 310 9.42 14.13 -25.68
N THR A 311 10.02 15.30 -25.95
CA THR A 311 9.75 16.05 -27.19
C THR A 311 10.48 15.44 -28.38
N ASN A 312 11.71 14.99 -28.16
CA ASN A 312 12.56 14.31 -29.14
C ASN A 312 13.36 13.23 -28.41
N VAL A 313 13.39 12.01 -28.96
CA VAL A 313 14.08 10.88 -28.33
C VAL A 313 15.60 11.02 -28.26
N ASN A 314 16.17 11.93 -29.06
CA ASN A 314 17.60 12.23 -29.09
C ASN A 314 18.00 13.39 -28.17
N GLU A 315 17.02 14.07 -27.56
CA GLU A 315 17.24 15.23 -26.69
C GLU A 315 16.97 14.89 -25.21
N ASP A 316 17.18 15.87 -24.34
CA ASP A 316 16.85 15.76 -22.94
C ASP A 316 15.33 15.69 -22.75
N ALA A 317 14.87 14.81 -21.86
CA ALA A 317 13.48 14.72 -21.45
C ALA A 317 13.23 15.56 -20.19
N GLU A 318 11.99 15.98 -19.98
CA GLU A 318 11.57 16.62 -18.74
C GLU A 318 10.89 15.59 -17.83
N LEU A 319 11.09 15.71 -16.52
CA LEU A 319 10.38 14.93 -15.51
C LEU A 319 9.83 15.84 -14.43
N GLU A 320 8.53 15.73 -14.15
CA GLU A 320 7.90 16.26 -12.94
C GLU A 320 7.54 15.12 -11.99
N THR A 321 7.97 15.21 -10.74
CA THR A 321 7.61 14.28 -9.68
C THR A 321 6.71 14.96 -8.66
N THR A 322 5.65 14.30 -8.23
CA THR A 322 4.88 14.66 -7.03
C THR A 322 4.87 13.47 -6.08
N GLN A 323 5.43 13.65 -4.89
CA GLN A 323 5.48 12.61 -3.87
C GLN A 323 4.69 13.03 -2.63
N HIS A 324 3.81 12.15 -2.17
CA HIS A 324 3.03 12.30 -0.94
C HIS A 324 3.46 11.24 0.08
N TRP A 325 3.65 11.67 1.32
CA TRP A 325 3.82 10.80 2.49
C TRP A 325 2.71 11.05 3.48
N HIS A 326 2.26 9.99 4.14
CA HIS A 326 1.14 10.02 5.09
C HIS A 326 1.55 9.52 6.47
N GLY A 327 0.75 9.86 7.48
CA GLY A 327 0.85 9.28 8.81
C GLY A 327 2.21 9.48 9.47
N LEU A 328 2.80 8.40 9.96
CA LEU A 328 4.07 8.44 10.72
C LEU A 328 5.25 8.90 9.84
N GLU A 329 5.23 8.60 8.54
CA GLU A 329 6.28 9.05 7.62
C GLU A 329 6.20 10.56 7.37
N ALA A 330 4.99 11.11 7.23
CA ALA A 330 4.76 12.54 7.10
C ALA A 330 5.28 13.31 8.33
N GLU A 331 4.97 12.82 9.53
CA GLU A 331 5.44 13.43 10.79
C GLU A 331 6.96 13.42 10.93
N LEU A 332 7.62 12.31 10.56
CA LEU A 332 9.07 12.22 10.58
C LEU A 332 9.72 13.17 9.55
N LEU A 333 9.16 13.21 8.34
CA LEU A 333 9.66 14.06 7.27
C LEU A 333 9.48 15.54 7.61
N ARG A 334 8.39 15.90 8.29
CA ARG A 334 8.10 17.26 8.75
C ARG A 334 9.20 17.85 9.62
N LEU A 335 9.72 17.04 10.54
CA LEU A 335 10.84 17.44 11.41
C LEU A 335 12.14 17.65 10.62
N THR A 336 12.33 16.85 9.58
CA THR A 336 13.55 16.85 8.77
C THR A 336 13.54 18.02 7.79
N VAL A 337 12.45 18.18 7.03
CA VAL A 337 12.32 19.21 5.99
C VAL A 337 12.26 20.62 6.59
N ALA A 338 11.65 20.79 7.77
CA ALA A 338 11.66 22.08 8.48
C ALA A 338 13.08 22.58 8.84
N ARG A 339 14.11 21.72 8.76
CA ARG A 339 15.52 22.05 9.04
C ARG A 339 16.37 22.17 7.78
N PHE A 340 15.79 21.99 6.59
CA PHE A 340 16.52 22.08 5.33
C PHE A 340 16.62 23.53 4.89
N ASP A 341 17.84 23.96 4.61
CA ASP A 341 18.10 25.13 3.77
C ASP A 341 17.95 24.74 2.28
N ALA A 342 18.00 25.74 1.39
CA ALA A 342 17.87 25.50 -0.04
C ALA A 342 18.90 24.46 -0.58
N PRO A 343 20.20 24.51 -0.23
CA PRO A 343 21.17 23.51 -0.69
C PRO A 343 20.90 22.08 -0.20
N ARG A 344 20.46 21.91 1.06
CA ARG A 344 20.08 20.57 1.56
C ARG A 344 18.84 20.04 0.86
N LEU A 345 17.84 20.89 0.61
CA LEU A 345 16.64 20.50 -0.12
C LEU A 345 16.95 20.10 -1.57
N GLN A 346 17.80 20.85 -2.28
CA GLN A 346 18.26 20.49 -3.63
C GLN A 346 18.99 19.14 -3.65
N ARG A 347 19.93 18.92 -2.72
CA ARG A 347 20.64 17.64 -2.61
C ARG A 347 19.69 16.48 -2.31
N ALA A 348 18.74 16.67 -1.39
CA ALA A 348 17.75 15.65 -1.07
C ALA A 348 16.87 15.29 -2.27
N ALA A 349 16.50 16.27 -3.10
CA ALA A 349 15.71 16.06 -4.32
C ALA A 349 16.48 15.33 -5.44
N ILE A 350 17.82 15.38 -5.45
CA ILE A 350 18.66 14.68 -6.43
C ILE A 350 19.09 13.30 -5.93
N THR A 351 19.25 13.13 -4.61
CA THR A 351 19.75 11.90 -4.01
C THR A 351 18.83 10.72 -4.33
N GLY A 352 19.37 9.70 -4.99
CA GLY A 352 18.66 8.46 -5.31
C GLY A 352 18.02 8.47 -6.70
N ILE A 353 17.49 9.62 -7.16
CA ILE A 353 16.97 9.74 -8.53
C ILE A 353 18.11 9.78 -9.55
N ASP A 354 19.27 10.31 -9.18
CA ASP A 354 20.52 10.30 -9.97
C ASP A 354 21.02 8.89 -10.29
N ARG A 355 20.80 7.93 -9.38
CA ARG A 355 21.11 6.51 -9.63
C ARG A 355 20.17 5.88 -10.65
N ARG A 356 18.93 6.34 -10.72
CA ARG A 356 17.92 5.85 -11.67
C ARG A 356 18.09 6.51 -13.05
N TYR A 357 18.44 7.78 -13.07
CA TYR A 357 18.62 8.59 -14.27
C TYR A 357 19.99 9.30 -14.23
N PRO A 358 21.06 8.65 -14.72
CA PRO A 358 22.40 9.22 -14.71
C PRO A 358 22.45 10.58 -15.42
N GLY A 359 23.02 11.59 -14.75
CA GLY A 359 23.14 12.94 -15.30
C GLY A 359 21.88 13.80 -15.19
N ILE A 360 20.84 13.34 -14.48
CA ILE A 360 19.64 14.15 -14.19
C ILE A 360 20.02 15.45 -13.48
N THR A 361 19.37 16.55 -13.89
CA THR A 361 19.55 17.87 -13.27
C THR A 361 18.21 18.42 -12.79
N LEU A 362 18.24 19.08 -11.62
CA LEU A 362 17.06 19.71 -11.04
C LEU A 362 16.76 21.05 -11.73
N VAL A 363 15.50 21.30 -12.06
CA VAL A 363 15.01 22.53 -12.69
C VAL A 363 14.25 23.34 -11.64
N GLY A 364 14.91 24.38 -11.12
CA GLY A 364 14.36 25.22 -10.06
C GLY A 364 14.43 24.58 -8.67
N MET A 365 13.73 25.16 -7.70
CA MET A 365 13.68 24.64 -6.34
C MET A 365 12.53 23.64 -6.16
N PRO A 366 12.70 22.58 -5.35
CA PRO A 366 11.60 21.71 -4.96
C PRO A 366 10.54 22.48 -4.17
N GLU A 367 9.27 22.21 -4.46
CA GLU A 367 8.14 22.79 -3.75
C GLU A 367 7.71 21.83 -2.64
N VAL A 368 7.69 22.29 -1.39
CA VAL A 368 7.25 21.50 -0.23
C VAL A 368 5.95 22.08 0.31
N SER A 369 4.95 21.22 0.51
CA SER A 369 3.69 21.58 1.16
C SER A 369 3.40 20.61 2.32
N ASP A 370 3.06 21.16 3.49
CA ASP A 370 2.70 20.40 4.68
C ASP A 370 1.21 20.61 5.02
N ALA A 371 0.37 19.62 4.68
CA ALA A 371 -1.04 19.59 5.02
C ALA A 371 -1.21 18.88 6.37
N VAL A 372 -1.05 19.64 7.46
CA VAL A 372 -1.08 19.13 8.84
C VAL A 372 -2.44 18.53 9.20
N ASP A 373 -3.53 19.12 8.73
CA ASP A 373 -4.91 18.65 8.87
C ASP A 373 -5.12 17.23 8.30
N GLN A 374 -4.43 16.91 7.21
CA GLN A 374 -4.50 15.61 6.51
C GLN A 374 -3.35 14.67 6.89
N ASN A 375 -2.49 15.08 7.82
CA ASN A 375 -1.22 14.42 8.14
C ASN A 375 -0.42 13.99 6.89
N ARG A 376 -0.23 14.93 5.96
CA ARG A 376 0.41 14.68 4.66
C ARG A 376 1.48 15.71 4.34
N ILE A 377 2.65 15.25 3.92
CA ILE A 377 3.67 16.10 3.28
C ILE A 377 3.71 15.79 1.79
N THR A 378 3.81 16.84 0.99
CA THR A 378 3.95 16.78 -0.45
C THR A 378 5.26 17.44 -0.86
N VAL A 379 6.03 16.77 -1.71
CA VAL A 379 7.20 17.35 -2.38
C VAL A 379 6.98 17.26 -3.88
N ARG A 380 7.08 18.40 -4.58
CA ARG A 380 7.10 18.46 -6.04
C ARG A 380 8.46 18.89 -6.54
N SER A 381 8.93 18.29 -7.62
CA SER A 381 10.22 18.59 -8.21
C SER A 381 10.17 18.44 -9.72
N ARG A 382 10.95 19.26 -10.42
CA ARG A 382 11.07 19.26 -11.88
C ARG A 382 12.52 19.01 -12.26
N TYR A 383 12.75 18.24 -13.31
CA TYR A 383 14.07 17.78 -13.71
C TYR A 383 14.22 17.78 -15.23
N LYS A 384 15.48 17.85 -15.68
CA LYS A 384 15.90 17.45 -17.03
C LYS A 384 16.70 16.16 -16.96
N ILE A 385 16.38 15.21 -17.82
CA ILE A 385 17.01 13.90 -17.90
C ILE A 385 17.70 13.76 -19.26
N PRO A 386 19.02 13.61 -19.30
CA PRO A 386 19.72 13.43 -20.57
C PRO A 386 19.46 12.03 -21.13
N LYS A 387 19.10 11.97 -22.42
CA LYS A 387 18.94 10.71 -23.18
C LYS A 387 18.13 9.64 -22.45
N LEU A 388 16.94 10.03 -21.94
CA LEU A 388 16.04 9.13 -21.21
C LEU A 388 15.61 7.90 -22.04
N VAL A 389 15.53 8.08 -23.36
CA VAL A 389 15.07 7.07 -24.31
C VAL A 389 16.27 6.47 -25.05
N SER A 390 16.26 5.15 -25.20
CA SER A 390 17.25 4.42 -26.02
C SER A 390 16.57 3.74 -27.21
N GLU A 391 17.22 3.74 -28.37
CA GLU A 391 16.76 2.97 -29.53
C GLU A 391 17.35 1.56 -29.52
N GLN A 392 16.50 0.55 -29.69
CA GLN A 392 16.88 -0.87 -29.72
C GLN A 392 16.08 -1.59 -30.81
N ASN A 393 16.77 -2.10 -31.84
CA ASN A 393 16.14 -2.79 -32.98
C ASN A 393 14.99 -1.99 -33.65
N GLY A 394 15.15 -0.65 -33.73
CA GLY A 394 14.14 0.26 -34.28
C GLY A 394 12.97 0.58 -33.35
N ASN A 395 12.98 0.10 -32.11
CA ASN A 395 12.01 0.44 -31.06
C ASN A 395 12.62 1.47 -30.11
N TRP A 396 11.80 2.38 -29.60
CA TRP A 396 12.22 3.30 -28.54
C TRP A 396 11.89 2.72 -27.17
N VAL A 397 12.83 2.78 -26.24
CA VAL A 397 12.72 2.11 -24.95
C VAL A 397 13.12 3.08 -23.84
N MET A 398 12.21 3.32 -22.90
CA MET A 398 12.44 4.04 -21.65
C MET A 398 12.33 3.07 -20.48
N ARG A 399 13.33 3.05 -19.58
CA ARG A 399 13.27 2.24 -18.35
C ARG A 399 12.74 3.07 -17.19
N PHE A 400 11.93 2.44 -16.33
CA PHE A 400 11.40 3.08 -15.12
C PHE A 400 11.30 2.07 -13.97
N VAL A 401 11.36 2.58 -12.74
CA VAL A 401 11.30 1.79 -11.50
C VAL A 401 10.50 2.59 -10.46
N PRO A 402 9.41 2.05 -9.90
CA PRO A 402 8.66 2.73 -8.83
C PRO A 402 9.53 2.94 -7.57
N ALA A 403 10.13 4.12 -7.42
CA ALA A 403 11.12 4.36 -6.36
C ALA A 403 10.54 4.23 -4.94
N ASN A 404 9.26 4.55 -4.76
CA ASN A 404 8.57 4.41 -3.48
C ASN A 404 8.21 2.96 -3.11
N LEU A 405 8.28 2.01 -4.05
CA LEU A 405 8.19 0.57 -3.79
C LEU A 405 9.52 -0.02 -3.29
N GLN A 406 10.65 0.66 -3.52
CA GLN A 406 11.95 0.17 -3.10
C GLN A 406 12.00 0.01 -1.57
N GLY A 407 12.38 -1.19 -1.12
CA GLY A 407 12.42 -1.52 0.31
C GLY A 407 11.04 -1.74 0.95
N ALA A 408 9.95 -1.84 0.18
CA ALA A 408 8.64 -2.22 0.70
C ALA A 408 8.58 -3.70 1.10
N LEU A 409 9.33 -4.56 0.39
CA LEU A 409 9.49 -5.98 0.68
C LEU A 409 10.93 -6.27 1.11
N ALA A 410 11.09 -7.22 2.02
CA ALA A 410 12.39 -7.67 2.49
C ALA A 410 12.98 -8.72 1.54
N VAL A 411 14.26 -8.57 1.20
CA VAL A 411 15.04 -9.57 0.47
C VAL A 411 16.22 -9.98 1.35
N PRO A 412 16.12 -11.10 2.09
CA PRO A 412 17.23 -11.57 2.93
C PRO A 412 18.44 -12.01 2.09
N PRO A 413 19.66 -12.02 2.66
CA PRO A 413 20.86 -12.51 1.99
C PRO A 413 20.81 -14.00 1.60
N SER A 414 20.07 -14.82 2.36
CA SER A 414 19.86 -16.24 2.08
C SER A 414 18.36 -16.56 2.01
N PRO A 415 17.91 -17.34 1.01
CA PRO A 415 16.55 -17.87 0.95
C PRO A 415 16.34 -19.02 1.96
N SER A 416 17.40 -19.77 2.26
CA SER A 416 17.37 -20.87 3.24
C SER A 416 17.61 -20.29 4.62
N ARG A 417 16.61 -20.38 5.48
CA ARG A 417 16.64 -19.78 6.81
C ARG A 417 15.78 -20.56 7.79
N THR A 418 16.05 -20.42 9.07
CA THR A 418 15.34 -21.09 10.17
C THR A 418 14.52 -20.13 11.03
N GLN A 419 14.85 -18.84 11.01
CA GLN A 419 14.16 -17.80 11.78
C GLN A 419 13.22 -16.99 10.86
N PRO A 420 12.15 -16.38 11.38
CA PRO A 420 11.22 -15.61 10.56
C PRO A 420 11.86 -14.35 9.98
N LEU A 421 11.26 -13.82 8.91
CA LEU A 421 11.67 -12.59 8.22
C LEU A 421 10.72 -11.44 8.56
N ALA A 422 11.25 -10.29 8.98
CA ALA A 422 10.49 -9.06 9.13
C ALA A 422 10.17 -8.41 7.78
N LEU A 423 8.97 -7.87 7.65
CA LEU A 423 8.66 -6.90 6.60
C LEU A 423 8.86 -5.47 7.16
N PRO A 424 9.60 -4.59 6.46
CA PRO A 424 10.19 -3.37 7.03
C PRO A 424 9.19 -2.29 7.44
N SER A 425 7.93 -2.34 7.02
CA SER A 425 6.87 -1.46 7.53
C SER A 425 5.52 -2.13 7.33
N PHE A 426 4.77 -2.31 8.41
CA PHE A 426 3.41 -2.84 8.39
C PHE A 426 2.52 -2.03 9.34
N PRO A 427 1.27 -1.73 8.95
CA PRO A 427 0.67 -1.90 7.62
C PRO A 427 1.28 -0.92 6.61
N ARG A 428 1.56 -1.32 5.36
CA ARG A 428 2.13 -0.42 4.34
C ARG A 428 1.31 -0.41 3.06
N ARG A 429 1.01 0.78 2.56
CA ARG A 429 0.30 1.02 1.31
C ARG A 429 1.09 1.95 0.41
N ILE A 430 1.18 1.59 -0.86
CA ILE A 430 1.98 2.31 -1.85
C ILE A 430 1.16 2.47 -3.11
N ALA A 431 1.04 3.72 -3.56
CA ALA A 431 0.50 4.06 -4.87
C ALA A 431 1.62 4.62 -5.74
N TYR A 432 1.69 4.22 -6.99
CA TYR A 432 2.63 4.78 -7.96
C TYR A 432 1.94 5.02 -9.29
N SER A 433 2.26 6.13 -9.96
CA SER A 433 1.78 6.45 -11.29
C SER A 433 2.92 7.04 -12.12
N ALA A 434 3.13 6.52 -13.33
CA ALA A 434 4.01 7.09 -14.32
C ALA A 434 3.22 7.39 -15.59
N GLU A 435 3.31 8.62 -16.07
CA GLU A 435 2.77 9.06 -17.34
C GLU A 435 3.92 9.55 -18.22
N VAL A 436 4.02 9.04 -19.45
CA VAL A 436 5.02 9.47 -20.43
C VAL A 436 4.30 10.06 -21.61
N GLN A 437 4.55 11.34 -21.87
CA GLN A 437 4.20 12.02 -23.09
C GLN A 437 5.35 11.82 -24.10
N TRP A 438 5.10 10.98 -25.11
CA TRP A 438 6.00 10.74 -26.24
C TRP A 438 5.85 11.83 -27.31
N PRO A 439 6.79 11.93 -28.28
CA PRO A 439 6.67 12.84 -29.41
C PRO A 439 5.40 12.57 -30.23
N ASP A 440 4.89 13.58 -30.93
CA ASP A 440 3.67 13.46 -31.77
C ASP A 440 3.78 12.47 -32.93
N SER A 441 5.01 12.07 -33.26
CA SER A 441 5.29 10.98 -34.20
C SER A 441 4.89 9.61 -33.65
N VAL A 442 4.57 9.48 -32.35
CA VAL A 442 4.13 8.23 -31.73
C VAL A 442 2.60 8.11 -31.75
N SER A 443 2.16 6.92 -32.12
CA SER A 443 0.76 6.50 -32.20
C SER A 443 0.62 5.06 -31.68
N GLY A 444 0.49 4.93 -30.37
CA GLY A 444 0.24 3.67 -29.71
C GLY A 444 -1.20 3.58 -29.21
N VAL A 445 -1.85 2.42 -29.39
CA VAL A 445 -3.11 2.11 -28.71
C VAL A 445 -3.05 0.75 -28.05
N ASN A 446 -3.00 0.75 -26.73
CA ASN A 446 -3.13 -0.44 -25.91
C ASN A 446 -4.12 -0.10 -24.81
N ASP A 447 -5.26 -0.78 -24.80
CA ASP A 447 -6.25 -0.64 -23.74
C ASP A 447 -5.62 -0.94 -22.36
N PRO A 448 -6.17 -0.36 -21.28
CA PRO A 448 -5.73 -0.67 -19.93
C PRO A 448 -5.72 -2.18 -19.69
N PHE A 449 -4.56 -2.75 -19.41
CA PHE A 449 -4.43 -4.12 -18.94
C PHE A 449 -3.83 -4.15 -17.55
N THR A 450 -4.32 -5.07 -16.74
CA THR A 450 -3.96 -5.18 -15.33
C THR A 450 -3.27 -6.53 -15.07
N GLN A 451 -2.12 -6.48 -14.42
CA GLN A 451 -1.44 -7.66 -13.89
C GLN A 451 -1.49 -7.61 -12.36
N ARG A 452 -1.95 -8.71 -11.74
CA ARG A 452 -2.13 -8.78 -10.28
C ARG A 452 -1.32 -9.92 -9.68
N ILE A 453 -0.72 -9.66 -8.53
CA ILE A 453 -0.16 -10.65 -7.61
C ILE A 453 -0.94 -10.52 -6.30
N ALA A 454 -1.49 -11.64 -5.82
CA ALA A 454 -2.16 -11.70 -4.53
C ALA A 454 -1.74 -12.99 -3.82
N ASN A 455 -1.14 -12.84 -2.65
CA ASN A 455 -0.74 -13.95 -1.78
C ASN A 455 -1.03 -13.56 -0.31
N PRO A 456 -0.80 -14.46 0.67
CA PRO A 456 -1.05 -14.13 2.08
C PRO A 456 -0.20 -12.98 2.64
N GLN A 457 0.93 -12.62 2.01
CA GLN A 457 1.87 -11.63 2.51
C GLN A 457 1.63 -10.22 1.95
N PHE A 458 1.25 -10.10 0.67
CA PHE A 458 0.99 -8.82 0.02
C PHE A 458 0.02 -8.94 -1.18
N THR A 459 -0.56 -7.81 -1.56
CA THR A 459 -1.20 -7.63 -2.87
C THR A 459 -0.45 -6.57 -3.67
N ALA A 460 -0.35 -6.79 -4.98
CA ALA A 460 0.20 -5.83 -5.91
C ALA A 460 -0.58 -5.87 -7.22
N GLU A 461 -0.88 -4.70 -7.77
CA GLU A 461 -1.60 -4.58 -9.02
C GLU A 461 -0.97 -3.51 -9.89
N VAL A 462 -0.65 -3.88 -11.13
CA VAL A 462 -0.03 -2.99 -12.11
C VAL A 462 -0.93 -2.88 -13.32
N THR A 463 -1.42 -1.67 -13.57
CA THR A 463 -2.25 -1.35 -14.73
C THR A 463 -1.46 -0.52 -15.71
N ARG A 464 -1.51 -0.86 -17.00
CA ARG A 464 -0.79 -0.15 -18.07
C ARG A 464 -1.70 0.17 -19.22
N SER A 465 -1.49 1.33 -19.85
CA SER A 465 -2.18 1.72 -21.06
C SER A 465 -1.29 2.55 -21.97
N PHE A 466 -1.63 2.60 -23.26
CA PHE A 466 -1.01 3.46 -24.25
C PHE A 466 -2.11 4.07 -25.11
N ARG A 467 -2.24 5.39 -25.17
CA ARG A 467 -3.22 6.09 -26.01
C ARG A 467 -2.55 7.23 -26.75
N GLY A 468 -2.50 7.13 -28.08
CA GLY A 468 -1.85 8.10 -28.94
C GLY A 468 -0.37 8.21 -28.62
N SER A 469 0.05 9.39 -28.17
CA SER A 469 1.42 9.66 -27.73
C SER A 469 1.59 9.55 -26.20
N VAL A 470 0.59 9.08 -25.45
CA VAL A 470 0.65 8.97 -23.99
C VAL A 470 0.69 7.52 -23.54
N SER A 471 1.68 7.13 -22.73
CA SER A 471 1.68 5.85 -22.04
C SER A 471 1.58 6.03 -20.53
N ARG A 472 0.76 5.20 -19.87
CA ARG A 472 0.57 5.23 -18.42
C ARG A 472 0.89 3.89 -17.79
N THR A 473 1.45 3.93 -16.59
CA THR A 473 1.57 2.78 -15.68
C THR A 473 1.13 3.22 -14.29
N ALA A 474 0.22 2.47 -13.66
CA ALA A 474 -0.19 2.66 -12.28
C ALA A 474 0.09 1.39 -11.48
N LEU A 475 0.54 1.53 -10.23
CA LEU A 475 0.76 0.44 -9.28
C LEU A 475 0.03 0.73 -7.97
N GLN A 476 -0.65 -0.28 -7.44
CA GLN A 476 -1.14 -0.32 -6.07
C GLN A 476 -0.49 -1.50 -5.35
N PHE A 477 0.05 -1.27 -4.15
CA PHE A 477 0.68 -2.30 -3.34
C PHE A 477 0.24 -2.19 -1.88
N GLU A 478 -0.06 -3.34 -1.26
CA GLU A 478 -0.39 -3.43 0.16
C GLU A 478 0.31 -4.62 0.82
N ALA A 479 1.04 -4.36 1.91
CA ALA A 479 1.58 -5.42 2.78
C ALA A 479 0.49 -5.88 3.76
N LEU A 480 0.22 -7.19 3.80
CA LEU A 480 -0.87 -7.80 4.58
C LEU A 480 -0.43 -8.36 5.94
N VAL A 481 0.87 -8.61 6.11
CA VAL A 481 1.46 -9.14 7.36
C VAL A 481 2.72 -8.37 7.76
N PRO A 482 3.09 -8.33 9.05
CA PRO A 482 4.33 -7.71 9.51
C PRO A 482 5.56 -8.62 9.38
N GLU A 483 5.37 -9.93 9.25
CA GLU A 483 6.44 -10.93 9.24
C GLU A 483 6.07 -12.16 8.40
N VAL A 484 7.08 -12.90 7.96
CA VAL A 484 6.95 -14.11 7.13
C VAL A 484 7.64 -15.27 7.83
N PRO A 485 6.94 -16.41 8.05
CA PRO A 485 7.57 -17.62 8.60
C PRO A 485 8.72 -18.11 7.73
N ALA A 486 9.77 -18.67 8.35
CA ALA A 486 10.98 -19.13 7.65
C ALA A 486 10.69 -20.05 6.44
N LYS A 487 9.75 -20.99 6.62
CA LYS A 487 9.31 -21.95 5.57
C LYS A 487 8.68 -21.28 4.34
N ASP A 488 8.13 -20.08 4.49
CA ASP A 488 7.40 -19.37 3.43
C ASP A 488 8.31 -18.34 2.71
N VAL A 489 9.53 -18.11 3.21
CA VAL A 489 10.49 -17.15 2.63
C VAL A 489 10.92 -17.52 1.20
N PRO A 490 11.21 -18.78 0.85
CA PRO A 490 11.50 -19.14 -0.54
C PRO A 490 10.37 -18.73 -1.49
N LYS A 491 9.11 -18.96 -1.08
CA LYS A 491 7.94 -18.58 -1.88
C LYS A 491 7.78 -17.06 -2.00
N LEU A 492 7.99 -16.32 -0.91
CA LEU A 492 8.01 -14.85 -0.95
C LEU A 492 9.03 -14.34 -1.98
N LEU A 493 10.23 -14.94 -2.04
CA LEU A 493 11.29 -14.49 -2.95
C LEU A 493 10.93 -14.75 -4.43
N GLU A 494 10.28 -15.85 -4.74
CA GLU A 494 9.71 -16.10 -6.08
C GLU A 494 8.69 -15.01 -6.45
N ASP A 495 7.78 -14.70 -5.52
CA ASP A 495 6.73 -13.71 -5.73
C ASP A 495 7.30 -12.29 -5.84
N VAL A 496 8.38 -11.97 -5.10
CA VAL A 496 9.15 -10.71 -5.24
C VAL A 496 9.82 -10.64 -6.62
N GLN A 497 10.39 -11.74 -7.11
CA GLN A 497 10.96 -11.78 -8.47
C GLN A 497 9.89 -11.63 -9.54
N GLN A 498 8.71 -12.22 -9.35
CA GLN A 498 7.56 -12.02 -10.23
C GLN A 498 7.09 -10.56 -10.19
N LEU A 499 6.96 -9.97 -9.00
CA LEU A 499 6.61 -8.56 -8.83
C LEU A 499 7.61 -7.67 -9.56
N ASN A 500 8.91 -7.89 -9.35
CA ASN A 500 9.98 -7.15 -10.03
C ASN A 500 9.86 -7.23 -11.55
N ARG A 501 9.55 -8.39 -12.13
CA ARG A 501 9.29 -8.51 -13.58
C ARG A 501 8.08 -7.70 -14.06
N ILE A 502 7.09 -7.50 -13.20
CA ILE A 502 5.87 -6.75 -13.50
C ILE A 502 6.04 -5.25 -13.22
N VAL A 503 6.80 -4.81 -12.23
CA VAL A 503 6.93 -3.39 -11.85
C VAL A 503 8.17 -2.72 -12.43
N ILE A 504 9.29 -3.43 -12.54
CA ILE A 504 10.51 -2.93 -13.17
C ILE A 504 10.34 -3.16 -14.66
N GLY A 505 10.02 -2.07 -15.35
CA GLY A 505 9.57 -2.13 -16.72
C GLY A 505 10.39 -1.26 -17.65
N ALA A 506 10.28 -1.62 -18.92
CA ALA A 506 10.51 -0.72 -20.03
C ALA A 506 9.16 -0.29 -20.59
N MET A 507 8.96 1.01 -20.77
CA MET A 507 7.94 1.51 -21.70
C MET A 507 8.56 1.53 -23.08
N GLY A 508 7.96 0.78 -24.00
CA GLY A 508 8.43 0.64 -25.37
C GLY A 508 7.48 1.29 -26.37
N VAL A 509 8.04 1.96 -27.36
CA VAL A 509 7.35 2.34 -28.59
C VAL A 509 7.91 1.48 -29.71
N ALA A 510 7.09 0.58 -30.24
CA ALA A 510 7.47 -0.25 -31.36
C ALA A 510 7.64 0.59 -32.64
N LYS A 511 8.51 0.16 -33.56
CA LYS A 511 8.67 0.82 -34.87
C LYS A 511 7.32 1.04 -35.59
N THR A 512 6.39 0.09 -35.46
CA THR A 512 5.05 0.16 -36.06
C THR A 512 4.14 1.23 -35.44
N GLN A 513 4.48 1.72 -34.24
CA GLN A 513 3.79 2.79 -33.54
C GLN A 513 4.39 4.17 -33.87
N ILE A 514 5.43 4.23 -34.69
CA ILE A 514 6.06 5.48 -35.11
C ILE A 514 5.51 5.83 -36.50
N LYS A 515 4.95 7.02 -36.64
CA LYS A 515 4.46 7.58 -37.91
C LYS A 515 5.66 7.85 -38.82
N ASP A 516 5.64 7.31 -40.03
CA ASP A 516 6.62 7.66 -41.05
C ASP A 516 6.46 9.14 -41.44
N GLY A 517 7.49 9.94 -41.21
CA GLY A 517 7.53 11.34 -41.62
C GLY A 517 7.76 11.44 -43.13
N GLY A 518 6.68 11.50 -43.91
CA GLY A 518 6.78 11.76 -45.35
C GLY A 518 7.54 13.05 -45.66
N PHE A 519 8.33 13.04 -46.73
CA PHE A 519 9.07 14.22 -47.21
C PHE A 519 8.09 15.32 -47.64
N LEU A 520 8.26 16.56 -47.12
CA LEU A 520 7.42 17.73 -47.43
C LEU A 520 5.91 17.57 -47.12
N GLY A 521 5.53 16.68 -46.19
CA GLY A 521 4.13 16.54 -45.74
C GLY A 521 3.20 15.82 -46.72
N LEU A 522 3.68 15.41 -47.89
CA LEU A 522 2.99 14.46 -48.76
C LEU A 522 3.21 13.03 -48.22
N GLY A 523 2.12 12.34 -47.85
CA GLY A 523 2.17 10.94 -47.39
C GLY A 523 2.21 10.70 -45.86
N LYS A 524 1.78 11.66 -45.02
CA LYS A 524 1.63 11.42 -43.57
C LYS A 524 0.57 10.34 -43.31
N LYS A 525 0.96 9.22 -42.69
CA LYS A 525 0.02 8.19 -42.21
C LYS A 525 -0.91 8.79 -41.15
N THR A 526 -2.21 8.62 -41.32
CA THR A 526 -3.20 8.98 -40.28
C THR A 526 -3.18 7.95 -39.13
N LEU A 527 -3.80 8.28 -38.00
CA LEU A 527 -4.05 7.31 -36.93
C LEU A 527 -4.79 6.08 -37.46
N GLN A 528 -5.79 6.28 -38.31
CA GLN A 528 -6.55 5.20 -38.94
C GLN A 528 -5.67 4.30 -39.81
N ASP A 529 -4.77 4.89 -40.63
CA ASP A 529 -3.82 4.13 -41.44
C ASP A 529 -2.87 3.30 -40.56
N THR A 530 -2.45 3.87 -39.43
CA THR A 530 -1.54 3.22 -38.48
C THR A 530 -2.21 2.03 -37.80
N LEU A 531 -3.44 2.20 -37.30
CA LEU A 531 -4.23 1.13 -36.71
C LEU A 531 -4.52 0.02 -37.73
N ARG A 532 -4.90 0.39 -38.96
CA ARG A 532 -5.15 -0.56 -40.04
C ARG A 532 -3.89 -1.36 -40.41
N ALA A 533 -2.75 -0.69 -40.54
CA ALA A 533 -1.48 -1.36 -40.84
C ALA A 533 -1.06 -2.33 -39.72
N ARG A 534 -1.30 -1.96 -38.45
CA ARG A 534 -1.09 -2.85 -37.30
C ARG A 534 -1.97 -4.08 -37.39
N ALA A 535 -3.27 -3.91 -37.60
CA ALA A 535 -4.21 -5.02 -37.70
C ALA A 535 -3.83 -5.97 -38.83
N LEU A 536 -3.46 -5.43 -40.01
CA LEU A 536 -2.93 -6.23 -41.13
C LEU A 536 -1.67 -7.02 -40.75
N SER A 537 -0.72 -6.40 -40.05
CA SER A 537 0.50 -7.07 -39.59
C SER A 537 0.22 -8.17 -38.56
N VAL A 538 -0.76 -7.99 -37.67
CA VAL A 538 -1.20 -9.04 -36.74
C VAL A 538 -1.83 -10.19 -37.52
N VAL A 539 -2.71 -9.92 -38.47
CA VAL A 539 -3.33 -10.95 -39.32
C VAL A 539 -2.27 -11.76 -40.07
N GLU A 540 -1.27 -11.10 -40.65
CA GLU A 540 -0.18 -11.77 -41.38
C GLU A 540 0.67 -12.64 -40.44
N ARG A 541 1.13 -12.10 -39.31
CA ARG A 541 2.02 -12.82 -38.38
C ARG A 541 1.31 -13.99 -37.72
N SER A 542 0.11 -13.77 -37.17
CA SER A 542 -0.68 -14.85 -36.58
C SER A 542 -1.07 -15.87 -37.64
N GLY A 543 -1.39 -15.42 -38.87
CA GLY A 543 -1.70 -16.32 -39.98
C GLY A 543 -0.56 -17.26 -40.34
N LYS A 544 0.67 -16.74 -40.43
CA LYS A 544 1.89 -17.55 -40.64
C LYS A 544 2.09 -18.54 -39.49
N ALA A 545 2.05 -18.07 -38.25
CA ALA A 545 2.25 -18.91 -37.07
C ALA A 545 1.21 -20.06 -36.96
N ILE A 546 -0.05 -19.80 -37.34
CA ILE A 546 -1.11 -20.80 -37.39
C ILE A 546 -0.87 -21.80 -38.53
N ALA A 547 -0.48 -21.32 -39.73
CA ALA A 547 -0.24 -22.16 -40.90
C ALA A 547 0.97 -23.10 -40.73
N ASP A 548 2.01 -22.63 -40.05
CA ASP A 548 3.22 -23.41 -39.77
C ASP A 548 2.95 -24.60 -38.82
N SER A 549 1.72 -24.76 -38.30
CA SER A 549 1.24 -25.89 -37.48
C SER A 549 2.07 -26.18 -36.22
N ALA A 550 2.87 -25.20 -35.77
CA ALA A 550 3.73 -25.31 -34.60
C ALA A 550 3.01 -25.01 -33.27
N LEU A 551 1.79 -24.44 -33.32
CA LEU A 551 1.01 -24.04 -32.16
C LEU A 551 -0.09 -25.08 -31.86
N ALA A 552 -0.32 -25.36 -30.58
CA ALA A 552 -1.41 -26.21 -30.11
C ALA A 552 -1.97 -25.71 -28.77
N GLY A 553 -3.17 -26.18 -28.39
CA GLY A 553 -3.79 -25.83 -27.12
C GLY A 553 -3.94 -24.32 -26.92
N ASP A 554 -3.51 -23.83 -25.76
CA ASP A 554 -3.64 -22.42 -25.36
C ASP A 554 -2.88 -21.47 -26.29
N ASP A 555 -1.67 -21.84 -26.75
CA ASP A 555 -0.88 -21.01 -27.65
C ASP A 555 -1.56 -20.82 -29.02
N LEU A 556 -2.19 -21.88 -29.53
CA LEU A 556 -2.98 -21.81 -30.76
C LEU A 556 -4.23 -20.93 -30.55
N ALA A 557 -4.90 -21.09 -29.41
CA ALA A 557 -6.06 -20.29 -29.09
C ALA A 557 -5.73 -18.80 -28.98
N GLU A 558 -4.61 -18.41 -28.34
CA GLU A 558 -4.14 -17.02 -28.26
C GLU A 558 -3.81 -16.42 -29.63
N ALA A 559 -3.15 -17.19 -30.50
CA ALA A 559 -2.84 -16.75 -31.86
C ALA A 559 -4.11 -16.54 -32.71
N LEU A 560 -5.08 -17.46 -32.60
CA LEU A 560 -6.39 -17.35 -33.24
C LEU A 560 -7.17 -16.16 -32.70
N CYS A 561 -7.19 -15.95 -31.38
CA CYS A 561 -7.85 -14.80 -30.76
C CYS A 561 -7.26 -13.47 -31.25
N SER A 562 -5.93 -13.39 -31.29
CA SER A 562 -5.22 -12.21 -31.80
C SER A 562 -5.55 -11.92 -33.26
N ARG A 563 -5.66 -12.97 -34.10
CA ARG A 563 -6.06 -12.82 -35.51
C ARG A 563 -7.52 -12.41 -35.64
N ALA A 564 -8.42 -13.02 -34.87
CA ALA A 564 -9.85 -12.73 -34.87
C ALA A 564 -10.15 -11.26 -34.55
N GLU A 565 -9.52 -10.73 -33.50
CA GLU A 565 -9.68 -9.34 -33.09
C GLU A 565 -9.16 -8.39 -34.17
N ALA A 566 -7.96 -8.66 -34.72
CA ALA A 566 -7.42 -7.86 -35.82
C ALA A 566 -8.28 -7.93 -37.10
N LEU A 567 -8.91 -9.07 -37.40
CA LEU A 567 -9.88 -9.19 -38.49
C LEU A 567 -11.13 -8.33 -38.23
N SER A 568 -11.64 -8.31 -37.00
CA SER A 568 -12.75 -7.44 -36.59
C SER A 568 -12.40 -5.96 -36.75
N GLU A 569 -11.20 -5.54 -36.37
CA GLU A 569 -10.71 -4.16 -36.56
C GLU A 569 -10.63 -3.77 -38.05
N LEU A 570 -10.40 -4.74 -38.93
CA LEU A 570 -10.42 -4.55 -40.39
C LEU A 570 -11.83 -4.61 -41.00
N GLY A 571 -12.87 -4.80 -40.18
CA GLY A 571 -14.25 -4.98 -40.62
C GLY A 571 -14.56 -6.37 -41.18
N ARG A 572 -13.63 -7.33 -41.08
CA ARG A 572 -13.75 -8.73 -41.54
C ARG A 572 -14.32 -9.61 -40.42
N ILE A 573 -15.41 -9.15 -39.80
CA ILE A 573 -16.04 -9.77 -38.62
C ILE A 573 -16.39 -11.25 -38.86
N PRO A 574 -17.00 -11.66 -39.99
CA PRO A 574 -17.34 -13.07 -40.22
C PRO A 574 -16.13 -14.01 -40.21
N GLU A 575 -14.98 -13.54 -40.70
CA GLU A 575 -13.73 -14.32 -40.66
C GLU A 575 -13.18 -14.40 -39.24
N GLY A 576 -13.27 -13.31 -38.47
CA GLY A 576 -12.88 -13.30 -37.06
C GLY A 576 -13.73 -14.24 -36.20
N VAL A 577 -15.03 -14.35 -36.47
CA VAL A 577 -15.93 -15.30 -35.78
C VAL A 577 -15.46 -16.75 -35.99
N LEU A 578 -15.04 -17.12 -37.20
CA LEU A 578 -14.52 -18.45 -37.48
C LEU A 578 -13.25 -18.76 -36.67
N ASP A 579 -12.34 -17.79 -36.58
CA ASP A 579 -11.13 -17.91 -35.77
C ASP A 579 -11.43 -18.03 -34.27
N ALA A 580 -12.37 -17.23 -33.76
CA ALA A 580 -12.76 -17.29 -32.36
C ALA A 580 -13.47 -18.61 -32.01
N GLN A 581 -14.27 -19.16 -32.92
CA GLN A 581 -14.84 -20.51 -32.79
C GLN A 581 -13.75 -21.59 -32.78
N ALA A 582 -12.73 -21.46 -33.62
CA ALA A 582 -11.59 -22.35 -33.62
C ALA A 582 -10.76 -22.23 -32.32
N ALA A 583 -10.62 -21.02 -31.76
CA ALA A 583 -9.90 -20.79 -30.51
C ALA A 583 -10.57 -21.52 -29.33
N VAL A 584 -11.90 -21.43 -29.21
CA VAL A 584 -12.66 -22.16 -28.17
C VAL A 584 -12.55 -23.67 -28.34
N LYS A 585 -12.49 -24.17 -29.59
CA LYS A 585 -12.26 -25.60 -29.86
C LYS A 585 -10.84 -26.05 -29.45
N ALA A 586 -9.83 -25.21 -29.70
CA ALA A 586 -8.44 -25.50 -29.39
C ALA A 586 -8.17 -25.50 -27.87
N ALA A 587 -8.79 -24.57 -27.13
CA ALA A 587 -8.59 -24.42 -25.70
C ALA A 587 -9.93 -24.16 -24.96
N PRO A 588 -10.76 -25.19 -24.71
CA PRO A 588 -12.10 -25.04 -24.14
C PRO A 588 -12.11 -24.62 -22.67
N VAL A 589 -10.98 -24.72 -21.96
CA VAL A 589 -10.83 -24.30 -20.56
C VAL A 589 -10.15 -22.94 -20.41
N LEU A 590 -9.65 -22.35 -21.50
CA LEU A 590 -8.99 -21.05 -21.49
C LEU A 590 -10.02 -19.92 -21.49
N ALA A 591 -10.09 -19.15 -20.39
CA ALA A 591 -11.05 -18.04 -20.25
C ALA A 591 -10.95 -17.02 -21.40
N ARG A 592 -9.73 -16.73 -21.86
CA ARG A 592 -9.44 -15.81 -22.97
C ARG A 592 -10.10 -16.21 -24.29
N ALA A 593 -10.17 -17.51 -24.61
CA ALA A 593 -10.79 -18.01 -25.83
C ALA A 593 -12.30 -17.73 -25.85
N TRP A 594 -12.98 -17.95 -24.72
CA TRP A 594 -14.40 -17.63 -24.55
C TRP A 594 -14.66 -16.13 -24.61
N GLN A 595 -13.80 -15.32 -23.97
CA GLN A 595 -13.91 -13.86 -24.08
C GLN A 595 -13.75 -13.38 -25.53
N CYS A 596 -12.79 -13.94 -26.28
CA CYS A 596 -12.58 -13.59 -27.67
C CYS A 596 -13.83 -13.89 -28.50
N ARG A 597 -14.39 -15.10 -28.41
CA ARG A 597 -15.62 -15.44 -29.14
C ARG A 597 -16.79 -14.55 -28.75
N GLY A 598 -16.95 -14.27 -27.45
CA GLY A 598 -17.97 -13.31 -27.00
C GLY A 598 -17.79 -11.90 -27.59
N ASN A 599 -16.55 -11.41 -27.73
CA ASN A 599 -16.28 -10.11 -28.37
C ASN A 599 -16.67 -10.13 -29.87
N LEU A 600 -16.33 -11.21 -30.59
CA LEU A 600 -16.63 -11.34 -32.01
C LEU A 600 -18.13 -11.54 -32.27
N ASP A 601 -18.80 -12.35 -31.46
CA ASP A 601 -20.25 -12.55 -31.52
C ASP A 601 -21.00 -11.25 -31.20
N TRP A 602 -20.52 -10.49 -30.21
CA TRP A 602 -21.05 -9.16 -29.92
C TRP A 602 -20.88 -8.20 -31.11
N ALA A 603 -19.70 -8.18 -31.75
CA ALA A 603 -19.46 -7.36 -32.93
C ALA A 603 -20.30 -7.80 -34.14
N ASN A 604 -20.67 -9.08 -34.20
CA ASN A 604 -21.56 -9.67 -35.20
C ASN A 604 -23.06 -9.54 -34.84
N SER A 605 -23.41 -8.76 -33.81
CA SER A 605 -24.77 -8.57 -33.29
C SER A 605 -25.44 -9.81 -32.68
N ASP A 606 -24.70 -10.89 -32.42
CA ASP A 606 -25.20 -12.07 -31.68
C ASP A 606 -25.01 -11.85 -30.17
N PHE A 607 -25.80 -10.93 -29.62
CA PHE A 607 -25.67 -10.52 -28.22
C PHE A 607 -26.01 -11.64 -27.22
N ALA A 608 -26.90 -12.56 -27.59
CA ALA A 608 -27.27 -13.68 -26.74
C ALA A 608 -26.10 -14.67 -26.57
N GLN A 609 -25.44 -15.02 -27.67
CA GLN A 609 -24.25 -15.87 -27.62
C GLN A 609 -23.09 -15.17 -26.90
N ALA A 610 -22.88 -13.88 -27.16
CA ALA A 610 -21.88 -13.09 -26.44
C ALA A 610 -22.10 -13.08 -24.93
N THR A 611 -23.34 -12.89 -24.46
CA THR A 611 -23.71 -12.95 -23.04
C THR A 611 -23.37 -14.32 -22.42
N ALA A 612 -23.63 -15.41 -23.14
CA ALA A 612 -23.30 -16.76 -22.70
C ALA A 612 -21.79 -16.97 -22.57
N ASP A 613 -21.03 -16.51 -23.56
CA ASP A 613 -19.58 -16.65 -23.62
C ASP A 613 -18.85 -15.83 -22.57
N PHE A 614 -19.25 -14.59 -22.33
CA PHE A 614 -18.69 -13.79 -21.23
C PHE A 614 -19.02 -14.39 -19.86
N SER A 615 -20.20 -15.00 -19.71
CA SER A 615 -20.54 -15.74 -18.49
C SER A 615 -19.63 -16.95 -18.32
N LYS A 616 -19.33 -17.68 -19.39
CA LYS A 616 -18.41 -18.81 -19.36
C LYS A 616 -16.98 -18.38 -19.05
N ALA A 617 -16.48 -17.32 -19.70
CA ALA A 617 -15.17 -16.74 -19.42
C ALA A 617 -15.03 -16.35 -17.93
N LEU A 618 -16.05 -15.71 -17.36
CA LEU A 618 -16.10 -15.38 -15.93
C LEU A 618 -15.97 -16.63 -15.04
N THR A 619 -16.68 -17.72 -15.36
CA THR A 619 -16.57 -18.98 -14.58
C THR A 619 -15.20 -19.66 -14.71
N LEU A 620 -14.46 -19.38 -15.78
CA LEU A 620 -13.13 -19.91 -16.04
C LEU A 620 -12.00 -19.03 -15.46
N GLY A 621 -12.34 -18.01 -14.67
CA GLY A 621 -11.35 -17.17 -13.98
C GLY A 621 -10.91 -15.94 -14.77
N GLN A 622 -11.67 -15.51 -15.79
CA GLN A 622 -11.46 -14.19 -16.38
C GLN A 622 -11.57 -13.09 -15.32
N ASN A 623 -10.81 -12.01 -15.49
CA ASN A 623 -10.90 -10.83 -14.63
C ASN A 623 -12.38 -10.40 -14.46
N PRO A 624 -12.90 -10.33 -13.21
CA PRO A 624 -14.30 -10.05 -12.97
C PRO A 624 -14.77 -8.72 -13.53
N TYR A 625 -14.00 -7.64 -13.37
CA TYR A 625 -14.33 -6.34 -13.96
C TYR A 625 -14.55 -6.43 -15.48
N ASP A 626 -13.59 -6.98 -16.22
CA ASP A 626 -13.68 -7.06 -17.68
C ASP A 626 -14.86 -7.93 -18.12
N ALA A 627 -15.04 -9.08 -17.48
CA ALA A 627 -16.11 -10.01 -17.81
C ALA A 627 -17.49 -9.42 -17.51
N TYR A 628 -17.67 -8.73 -16.37
CA TYR A 628 -18.92 -8.04 -16.07
C TYR A 628 -19.17 -6.86 -17.01
N LEU A 629 -18.15 -6.06 -17.33
CA LEU A 629 -18.27 -4.95 -18.27
C LEU A 629 -18.73 -5.44 -19.66
N ARG A 630 -18.04 -6.44 -20.22
CA ARG A 630 -18.36 -6.98 -21.55
C ARG A 630 -19.72 -7.68 -21.58
N ARG A 631 -20.06 -8.46 -20.54
CA ARG A 631 -21.39 -9.07 -20.42
C ARG A 631 -22.50 -8.04 -20.27
N GLY A 632 -22.27 -6.98 -19.52
CA GLY A 632 -23.21 -5.87 -19.38
C GLY A 632 -23.46 -5.18 -20.72
N GLN A 633 -22.41 -4.96 -21.52
CA GLN A 633 -22.52 -4.38 -22.88
C GLN A 633 -23.31 -5.29 -23.83
N ALA A 634 -23.11 -6.61 -23.78
CA ALA A 634 -23.90 -7.57 -24.54
C ALA A 634 -25.38 -7.53 -24.12
N ARG A 635 -25.67 -7.64 -22.83
CA ARG A 635 -27.04 -7.57 -22.27
C ARG A 635 -27.73 -6.25 -22.58
N PHE A 636 -27.00 -5.15 -22.63
CA PHE A 636 -27.54 -3.83 -22.97
C PHE A 636 -28.10 -3.81 -24.39
N TYR A 637 -27.38 -4.38 -25.37
CA TYR A 637 -27.83 -4.47 -26.75
C TYR A 637 -28.82 -5.63 -27.00
N GLU A 638 -28.77 -6.68 -26.18
CA GLU A 638 -29.82 -7.72 -26.10
C GLU A 638 -31.17 -7.18 -25.58
N GLY A 639 -31.19 -5.96 -25.02
CA GLY A 639 -32.38 -5.33 -24.43
C GLY A 639 -32.63 -5.68 -22.95
N ARG A 640 -31.74 -6.45 -22.31
CA ARG A 640 -31.80 -6.84 -20.89
C ARG A 640 -31.16 -5.77 -19.99
N LEU A 641 -31.75 -4.57 -20.01
CA LEU A 641 -31.17 -3.37 -19.42
C LEU A 641 -30.96 -3.46 -17.90
N GLU A 642 -31.87 -4.10 -17.15
CA GLU A 642 -31.71 -4.28 -15.70
C GLU A 642 -30.47 -5.11 -15.37
N GLN A 643 -30.29 -6.22 -16.07
CA GLN A 643 -29.18 -7.12 -15.86
C GLN A 643 -27.85 -6.52 -16.33
N ALA A 644 -27.90 -5.69 -17.37
CA ALA A 644 -26.76 -4.89 -17.80
C ALA A 644 -26.34 -3.90 -16.69
N ALA A 645 -27.29 -3.15 -16.12
CA ALA A 645 -27.02 -2.20 -15.03
C ALA A 645 -26.44 -2.89 -13.78
N GLU A 646 -26.91 -4.09 -13.45
CA GLU A 646 -26.35 -4.92 -12.37
C GLU A 646 -24.92 -5.37 -12.65
N ASP A 647 -24.63 -5.82 -13.88
CA ASP A 647 -23.27 -6.21 -14.25
C ASP A 647 -22.31 -5.02 -14.19
N PHE A 648 -22.69 -3.85 -14.68
CA PHE A 648 -21.87 -2.65 -14.54
C PHE A 648 -21.66 -2.25 -13.07
N ALA A 649 -22.67 -2.40 -12.22
CA ALA A 649 -22.54 -2.18 -10.78
C ALA A 649 -21.52 -3.14 -10.14
N LYS A 650 -21.54 -4.42 -10.54
CA LYS A 650 -20.56 -5.43 -10.09
C LYS A 650 -19.15 -5.11 -10.58
N ALA A 651 -19.01 -4.68 -11.84
CA ALA A 651 -17.74 -4.23 -12.37
C ALA A 651 -17.20 -3.04 -11.55
N ILE A 652 -18.02 -2.04 -11.25
CA ILE A 652 -17.65 -0.88 -10.42
C ILE A 652 -17.23 -1.31 -9.01
N ALA A 653 -18.02 -2.17 -8.37
CA ALA A 653 -17.79 -2.62 -7.00
C ALA A 653 -16.62 -3.61 -6.84
N ASP A 654 -16.04 -4.11 -7.93
CA ASP A 654 -14.95 -5.08 -7.90
C ASP A 654 -13.73 -4.52 -7.13
N ARG A 655 -13.44 -5.11 -5.97
CA ARG A 655 -12.33 -4.67 -5.10
C ARG A 655 -10.98 -5.17 -5.60
N ASP A 656 -11.00 -6.13 -6.52
CA ASP A 656 -9.82 -6.73 -7.12
C ASP A 656 -9.21 -5.90 -8.24
N GLN A 657 -9.87 -4.80 -8.61
CA GLN A 657 -9.34 -3.75 -9.49
C GLN A 657 -9.61 -2.37 -8.84
N PRO A 658 -8.68 -1.83 -8.04
CA PRO A 658 -8.78 -0.56 -7.38
C PRO A 658 -8.53 0.60 -8.36
N GLY A 659 -9.22 1.72 -8.13
CA GLY A 659 -9.17 2.90 -8.96
C GLY A 659 -10.51 3.21 -9.60
N ASP A 660 -10.57 4.30 -10.35
CA ASP A 660 -11.79 4.70 -11.04
C ASP A 660 -12.07 3.83 -12.24
N LYS A 661 -13.34 3.47 -12.41
CA LYS A 661 -13.84 2.60 -13.48
C LYS A 661 -14.80 3.36 -14.40
N PRO A 662 -14.32 4.44 -15.05
CA PRO A 662 -15.21 5.40 -15.68
C PRO A 662 -15.99 4.81 -16.85
N TYR A 663 -15.48 3.79 -17.53
CA TYR A 663 -16.22 3.07 -18.58
C TYR A 663 -17.40 2.27 -18.03
N ALA A 664 -17.20 1.49 -16.95
CA ALA A 664 -18.31 0.79 -16.31
C ALA A 664 -19.35 1.78 -15.77
N MET A 665 -18.92 2.93 -15.21
CA MET A 665 -19.80 4.02 -14.79
C MET A 665 -20.58 4.63 -15.95
N LEU A 666 -19.94 4.87 -17.10
CA LEU A 666 -20.59 5.39 -18.31
C LEU A 666 -21.66 4.44 -18.82
N TRP A 667 -21.33 3.16 -18.97
CA TRP A 667 -22.28 2.16 -19.43
C TRP A 667 -23.40 1.90 -18.41
N GLN A 668 -23.12 1.97 -17.10
CA GLN A 668 -24.16 1.97 -16.07
C GLN A 668 -25.10 3.18 -16.21
N ALA A 669 -24.54 4.37 -16.42
CA ALA A 669 -25.33 5.57 -16.62
C ALA A 669 -26.24 5.46 -17.86
N LEU A 670 -25.72 4.92 -18.97
CA LEU A 670 -26.52 4.64 -20.18
C LEU A 670 -27.67 3.67 -19.91
N ALA A 671 -27.40 2.55 -19.22
CA ALA A 671 -28.41 1.55 -18.88
C ALA A 671 -29.51 2.13 -17.99
N LEU A 672 -29.14 2.84 -16.93
CA LEU A 672 -30.09 3.47 -16.00
C LEU A 672 -30.91 4.57 -16.67
N GLN A 673 -30.32 5.34 -17.59
CA GLN A 673 -31.05 6.35 -18.34
C GLN A 673 -32.10 5.74 -19.27
N ARG A 674 -31.80 4.63 -19.96
CA ARG A 674 -32.80 3.91 -20.76
C ARG A 674 -33.91 3.30 -19.91
N LEU A 675 -33.58 2.88 -18.68
CA LEU A 675 -34.54 2.42 -17.68
C LEU A 675 -35.31 3.57 -16.99
N GLN A 676 -35.02 4.83 -17.29
CA GLN A 676 -35.58 6.02 -16.63
C GLN A 676 -35.37 6.02 -15.10
N ARG A 677 -34.24 5.49 -14.64
CA ARG A 677 -33.85 5.46 -13.23
C ARG A 677 -32.83 6.56 -12.91
N PRO A 678 -32.81 7.08 -11.67
CA PRO A 678 -31.79 8.03 -11.24
C PRO A 678 -30.41 7.37 -11.20
N LEU A 679 -29.36 8.19 -11.39
CA LEU A 679 -27.98 7.74 -11.23
C LEU A 679 -27.62 7.60 -9.73
N PRO A 680 -26.77 6.63 -9.35
CA PRO A 680 -26.29 6.50 -7.98
C PRO A 680 -25.55 7.76 -7.50
N VAL A 681 -25.69 8.09 -6.20
CA VAL A 681 -25.05 9.28 -5.58
C VAL A 681 -23.53 9.24 -5.72
N ASP A 682 -22.92 8.08 -5.54
CA ASP A 682 -21.46 7.94 -5.64
C ASP A 682 -20.96 8.19 -7.07
N LEU A 683 -21.75 7.79 -8.08
CA LEU A 683 -21.44 8.03 -9.49
C LEU A 683 -21.53 9.53 -9.81
N THR A 684 -22.59 10.22 -9.38
CA THR A 684 -22.74 11.66 -9.60
C THR A 684 -21.71 12.49 -8.84
N ALA A 685 -21.34 12.09 -7.62
CA ALA A 685 -20.25 12.68 -6.86
C ALA A 685 -18.89 12.48 -7.57
N ARG A 686 -18.63 11.28 -8.11
CA ARG A 686 -17.40 11.02 -8.85
C ARG A 686 -17.29 11.84 -10.12
N ALA A 687 -18.40 11.97 -10.85
CA ALA A 687 -18.48 12.80 -12.06
C ALA A 687 -18.16 14.27 -11.75
N ALA A 688 -18.61 14.79 -10.60
CA ALA A 688 -18.41 16.20 -10.20
C ALA A 688 -16.95 16.55 -9.96
N LYS A 689 -16.18 15.57 -9.47
CA LYS A 689 -14.82 15.78 -8.97
C LYS A 689 -13.82 16.13 -10.09
N ASP A 690 -14.08 15.71 -11.33
CA ASP A 690 -13.10 15.81 -12.42
C ASP A 690 -13.77 15.95 -13.80
N ALA A 691 -14.73 16.88 -13.91
CA ALA A 691 -15.54 17.09 -15.11
C ALA A 691 -14.73 17.58 -16.34
N SER A 692 -13.56 18.17 -16.13
CA SER A 692 -12.61 18.61 -17.16
C SER A 692 -11.32 17.78 -17.20
N GLY A 693 -11.33 16.60 -16.56
CA GLY A 693 -10.17 15.74 -16.39
C GLY A 693 -9.79 14.90 -17.60
N SER A 694 -9.03 13.83 -17.31
CA SER A 694 -8.64 12.85 -18.32
C SER A 694 -9.86 12.10 -18.87
N TRP A 695 -9.80 11.74 -20.15
CA TRP A 695 -10.87 10.99 -20.81
C TRP A 695 -10.95 9.57 -20.21
N PRO A 696 -12.14 9.01 -19.90
CA PRO A 696 -13.47 9.45 -20.34
C PRO A 696 -14.34 10.16 -19.26
N LEU A 697 -13.74 10.75 -18.21
CA LEU A 697 -14.50 11.41 -17.13
C LEU A 697 -15.38 12.60 -17.60
N PRO A 698 -14.97 13.43 -18.58
CA PRO A 698 -15.85 14.47 -19.13
C PRO A 698 -17.16 13.91 -19.71
N ALA A 699 -17.16 12.72 -20.32
CA ALA A 699 -18.41 12.09 -20.77
C ALA A 699 -19.30 11.67 -19.60
N LEU A 700 -18.72 11.22 -18.49
CA LEU A 700 -19.49 10.86 -17.30
C LEU A 700 -20.16 12.10 -16.68
N ALA A 701 -19.44 13.22 -16.62
CA ALA A 701 -19.97 14.52 -16.21
C ALA A 701 -21.13 14.99 -17.11
N MET A 702 -21.08 14.67 -18.41
CA MET A 702 -22.19 14.95 -19.33
C MET A 702 -23.45 14.15 -18.97
N PHE A 703 -23.32 12.87 -18.61
CA PHE A 703 -24.48 12.06 -18.22
C PHE A 703 -25.02 12.37 -16.83
N SER A 704 -24.20 12.91 -15.92
CA SER A 704 -24.64 13.42 -14.61
C SER A 704 -25.25 14.82 -14.66
N GLY A 705 -25.21 15.50 -15.82
CA GLY A 705 -25.76 16.84 -16.01
C GLY A 705 -24.82 17.98 -15.58
N GLN A 706 -23.54 17.67 -15.36
CA GLN A 706 -22.50 18.62 -14.94
C GLN A 706 -21.72 19.22 -16.11
N ALA A 707 -21.86 18.66 -17.31
CA ALA A 707 -21.28 19.19 -18.54
C ALA A 707 -22.26 19.06 -19.72
N SER A 708 -22.16 19.96 -20.71
CA SER A 708 -22.84 19.84 -22.01
C SER A 708 -21.95 19.13 -23.05
N PRO A 709 -22.52 18.59 -24.14
CA PRO A 709 -21.73 18.06 -25.27
C PRO A 709 -20.68 19.06 -25.79
N GLU A 710 -21.03 20.34 -25.87
CA GLU A 710 -20.15 21.42 -26.33
C GLU A 710 -18.97 21.62 -25.37
N GLN A 711 -19.23 21.61 -24.05
CA GLN A 711 -18.17 21.69 -23.05
C GLN A 711 -17.23 20.49 -23.11
N VAL A 712 -17.77 19.28 -23.29
CA VAL A 712 -16.95 18.08 -23.47
C VAL A 712 -16.07 18.21 -24.72
N LEU A 713 -16.64 18.60 -25.85
CA LEU A 713 -15.88 18.80 -27.09
C LEU A 713 -14.79 19.87 -26.91
N GLN A 714 -15.09 20.99 -26.24
CA GLN A 714 -14.10 22.04 -25.95
C GLN A 714 -12.93 21.51 -25.09
N THR A 715 -13.18 20.66 -24.10
CA THR A 715 -12.10 20.03 -23.32
C THR A 715 -11.23 19.10 -24.16
N LEU A 716 -11.79 18.47 -25.20
CA LEU A 716 -11.06 17.61 -26.12
C LEU A 716 -10.31 18.40 -27.20
N GLU A 717 -10.78 19.60 -27.56
CA GLU A 717 -10.09 20.50 -28.49
C GLU A 717 -8.76 21.00 -27.95
N ALA A 718 -8.61 21.11 -26.63
CA ALA A 718 -7.35 21.44 -25.97
C ALA A 718 -6.29 20.33 -26.05
N ARG A 719 -6.65 19.15 -26.57
CA ARG A 719 -5.73 18.02 -26.74
C ARG A 719 -5.10 18.04 -28.13
N GLU A 720 -3.90 17.48 -28.22
CA GLU A 720 -3.14 17.43 -29.46
C GLU A 720 -2.91 15.99 -29.93
N GLY A 721 -2.60 15.83 -31.20
CA GLY A 721 -2.23 14.54 -31.80
C GLY A 721 -3.33 13.47 -31.73
N ASP A 722 -2.89 12.22 -31.59
CA ASP A 722 -3.77 11.06 -31.72
C ASP A 722 -4.64 10.82 -30.49
N ASP A 723 -4.25 11.29 -29.29
CA ASP A 723 -5.12 11.19 -28.10
C ASP A 723 -6.41 11.98 -28.31
N ARG A 724 -6.35 13.15 -28.95
CA ARG A 724 -7.54 13.91 -29.35
C ARG A 724 -8.43 13.10 -30.27
N GLU A 725 -7.87 12.48 -31.30
CA GLU A 725 -8.64 11.69 -32.28
C GLU A 725 -9.29 10.45 -31.64
N LEU A 726 -8.56 9.75 -30.77
CA LEU A 726 -9.06 8.62 -29.98
C LEU A 726 -10.20 9.04 -29.05
N ALA A 727 -10.00 10.10 -28.26
CA ALA A 727 -11.01 10.59 -27.33
C ALA A 727 -12.26 11.11 -28.08
N LEU A 728 -12.08 11.80 -29.22
CA LEU A 728 -13.20 12.24 -30.06
C LEU A 728 -13.99 11.05 -30.64
N ALA A 729 -13.32 9.97 -31.03
CA ALA A 729 -14.01 8.79 -31.56
C ALA A 729 -14.98 8.18 -30.54
N GLU A 730 -14.56 8.06 -29.28
CA GLU A 730 -15.43 7.61 -28.19
C GLU A 730 -16.47 8.69 -27.82
N ALA A 731 -16.08 9.96 -27.78
CA ALA A 731 -16.94 11.06 -27.37
C ALA A 731 -18.17 11.21 -28.26
N TRP A 732 -17.99 11.10 -29.57
CA TRP A 732 -19.10 11.19 -30.51
C TRP A 732 -20.16 10.11 -30.28
N PHE A 733 -19.77 8.91 -29.86
CA PHE A 733 -20.73 7.87 -29.47
C PHE A 733 -21.52 8.27 -28.22
N TYR A 734 -20.84 8.71 -27.16
CA TYR A 734 -21.51 9.12 -25.92
C TYR A 734 -22.40 10.37 -26.12
N ILE A 735 -21.97 11.33 -26.95
CA ILE A 735 -22.79 12.48 -27.35
C ILE A 735 -24.02 12.03 -28.13
N GLY A 736 -23.88 11.04 -29.01
CA GLY A 736 -25.00 10.41 -29.71
C GLY A 736 -26.03 9.84 -28.74
N GLN A 737 -25.58 9.07 -27.74
CA GLN A 737 -26.46 8.54 -26.70
C GLN A 737 -27.11 9.64 -25.85
N TYR A 738 -26.39 10.72 -25.55
CA TYR A 738 -26.91 11.88 -24.82
C TYR A 738 -28.09 12.56 -25.54
N HIS A 739 -27.97 12.74 -26.87
CA HIS A 739 -29.05 13.30 -27.70
C HIS A 739 -30.19 12.31 -27.89
N LEU A 740 -29.88 11.01 -28.03
CA LEU A 740 -30.88 9.97 -28.21
C LEU A 740 -31.84 9.88 -27.01
N LYS A 741 -31.30 9.97 -25.79
CA LYS A 741 -32.10 10.05 -24.55
C LYS A 741 -33.07 11.24 -24.53
N ARG A 742 -32.73 12.33 -25.22
CA ARG A 742 -33.54 13.56 -25.31
C ARG A 742 -34.49 13.57 -26.51
N ASN A 743 -34.61 12.45 -27.22
CA ASN A 743 -35.37 12.34 -28.47
C ASN A 743 -34.86 13.26 -29.59
N GLU A 744 -33.61 13.73 -29.50
CA GLU A 744 -32.96 14.58 -30.51
C GLU A 744 -32.34 13.72 -31.63
N THR A 745 -33.18 12.95 -32.32
CA THR A 745 -32.77 11.85 -33.22
C THR A 745 -31.82 12.28 -34.35
N ALA A 746 -32.00 13.47 -34.92
CA ALA A 746 -31.13 13.98 -35.99
C ALA A 746 -29.69 14.22 -35.48
N LYS A 747 -29.55 14.86 -34.31
CA LYS A 747 -28.25 15.09 -33.68
C LYS A 747 -27.61 13.80 -33.20
N ALA A 748 -28.41 12.87 -32.68
CA ALA A 748 -27.93 11.54 -32.29
C ALA A 748 -27.33 10.79 -33.49
N ARG A 749 -28.04 10.77 -34.62
CA ARG A 749 -27.57 10.18 -35.88
C ARG A 749 -26.26 10.83 -36.35
N GLU A 750 -26.21 12.16 -36.40
CA GLU A 750 -25.02 12.91 -36.79
C GLU A 750 -23.81 12.56 -35.90
N ALA A 751 -24.01 12.47 -34.58
CA ALA A 751 -22.93 12.09 -33.66
C ALA A 751 -22.44 10.66 -33.90
N PHE A 752 -23.35 9.69 -34.10
CA PHE A 752 -22.95 8.32 -34.41
C PHE A 752 -22.24 8.19 -35.76
N GLU A 753 -22.67 8.94 -36.78
CA GLU A 753 -21.97 9.05 -38.06
C GLU A 753 -20.57 9.62 -37.89
N LYS A 754 -20.39 10.65 -37.06
CA LYS A 754 -19.05 11.19 -36.71
C LYS A 754 -18.19 10.16 -35.98
N ALA A 755 -18.74 9.39 -35.04
CA ALA A 755 -18.03 8.31 -34.36
C ALA A 755 -17.55 7.23 -35.36
N ARG A 756 -18.41 6.86 -36.32
CA ARG A 756 -18.08 5.92 -37.41
C ARG A 756 -17.03 6.49 -38.36
N ALA A 757 -17.14 7.76 -38.72
CA ALA A 757 -16.24 8.44 -39.65
C ALA A 757 -14.80 8.53 -39.13
N LYS A 758 -14.58 8.49 -37.81
CA LYS A 758 -13.23 8.39 -37.23
C LYS A 758 -12.52 7.09 -37.58
N GLY A 759 -13.24 6.02 -37.93
CA GLY A 759 -12.65 4.77 -38.40
C GLY A 759 -11.83 3.99 -37.36
N ILE A 760 -11.99 4.29 -36.07
CA ILE A 760 -11.26 3.65 -34.96
C ILE A 760 -12.01 2.39 -34.51
N ALA A 761 -11.94 1.34 -35.34
CA ALA A 761 -12.71 0.11 -35.16
C ALA A 761 -12.30 -0.77 -33.97
N ILE A 762 -11.16 -0.46 -33.35
CA ILE A 762 -10.69 -1.10 -32.11
C ILE A 762 -11.60 -0.78 -30.90
N TYR A 763 -12.36 0.32 -30.96
CA TYR A 763 -13.22 0.75 -29.85
C TYR A 763 -14.63 0.19 -29.98
N ILE A 764 -15.18 -0.24 -28.84
CA ILE A 764 -16.54 -0.77 -28.78
C ILE A 764 -17.55 0.29 -29.20
N GLU A 765 -17.29 1.56 -28.88
CA GLU A 765 -18.08 2.73 -29.26
C GLU A 765 -18.23 2.88 -30.78
N HIS A 766 -17.19 2.52 -31.56
CA HIS A 766 -17.26 2.55 -33.02
C HIS A 766 -18.23 1.50 -33.57
N VAL A 767 -18.18 0.28 -33.03
CA VAL A 767 -19.07 -0.81 -33.45
C VAL A 767 -20.50 -0.54 -32.96
N ALA A 768 -20.64 -0.14 -31.70
CA ALA A 768 -21.89 0.24 -31.05
C ALA A 768 -22.62 1.39 -31.78
N ALA A 769 -21.89 2.42 -32.25
CA ALA A 769 -22.46 3.46 -33.09
C ALA A 769 -23.10 2.90 -34.38
N GLY A 770 -22.55 1.81 -34.92
CA GLY A 770 -23.13 1.09 -36.06
C GLY A 770 -24.48 0.46 -35.72
N PHE A 771 -24.60 -0.18 -34.55
CA PHE A 771 -25.87 -0.73 -34.07
C PHE A 771 -26.92 0.36 -33.86
N GLU A 772 -26.52 1.50 -33.28
CA GLU A 772 -27.43 2.63 -33.09
C GLU A 772 -27.91 3.23 -34.43
N LEU A 773 -27.03 3.35 -35.42
CA LEU A 773 -27.40 3.81 -36.76
C LEU A 773 -28.35 2.86 -37.47
N GLN A 774 -28.13 1.54 -37.38
CA GLN A 774 -29.05 0.54 -37.92
C GLN A 774 -30.44 0.64 -37.28
N ARG A 775 -30.48 0.75 -35.96
CA ARG A 775 -31.71 0.95 -35.19
C ARG A 775 -32.44 2.24 -35.58
N LEU A 776 -31.72 3.36 -35.73
CA LEU A 776 -32.28 4.64 -36.18
C LEU A 776 -32.73 4.64 -37.65
N ALA A 777 -32.26 3.67 -38.45
CA ALA A 777 -32.69 3.47 -39.83
C ALA A 777 -33.89 2.50 -39.96
N GLY A 778 -34.41 1.99 -38.84
CA GLY A 778 -35.54 1.04 -38.84
C GLY A 778 -35.18 -0.35 -39.37
N ARG A 779 -33.89 -0.71 -39.34
CA ARG A 779 -33.43 -2.07 -39.66
C ARG A 779 -33.25 -2.85 -38.35
N PRO A 780 -33.78 -4.09 -38.26
CA PRO A 780 -33.67 -4.91 -37.05
C PRO A 780 -32.22 -5.24 -36.71
#